data_AF-A0A2D8MPP5-F1
#
_entry.id   AF-A0A2D8MPP5-F1
#
_cell.length_a   1.000
_cell.length_b   1.000
_cell.length_c   1.000
_cell.angle_alpha   90.00
_cell.angle_beta   90.00
_cell.angle_gamma   90.00
#
_symmetry.space_group_name_H-M   'P 1'
#
loop_
_entity.id
_entity.type
_entity.pdbx_description
1 polymer ?
#
loop_
_entity_poly.entity_id
_entity_poly.type
_entity_poly.pdbx_seq_one_letter_code
_entity_poly.pdbx_strand_id
1 'polypeptide(L)'
;MFNQKYTGSVAPLALLFTLVSMSFTVAYLKNSFSQSAMEKYRYAEWRALYSAEAGLNDVGIIVLPRITSDTLLIPNGFNYGKDENEQPIGLYKDIACSTRLQLNSTRKEYVAYATGVAEYTTPSGTDVSIERRVYTTMVPQGFEEFMYFTDVEAPIGPGNTGVVNFGAGDQLEGKVHTNGDMMFSNYGCPEFTGEVNITFEAVENGGGIGSWGACSDDIFEDDDGNTILDTVSTIIFPPDNSAENARQHATRTFSADDKLFRTGKKDTMIMTEINFVEGGYWVAQWWYNIPPVGSPPAEYDFLYDSTSSDLTCDPGTLHLFPNNFDGATNTYNGNFLVMSGTDLSGDNVMDEIVNLVEDGDIIRIENADGSKFMSFTATAAATLGTDRVRVSYIQESLIYSGPAGEGFNHLEAATFINTSATTGLADNVEWNTYHYYHDHVDNGTSYCEAGRIQHFDFDYWTAGGTSCDIFSCPETIYNSEYVYMSRSFFAKGNSPQVLYVKGGQILVRGIVDGMYTIVTDDYTEYRRHDDNDIIDRVWGNIWLIDDIVYSDSYGNGMIIHPTDGGTEHVLGLIAGGSVIIANTRPNGARGQQYGSDIKINAALLAMNGGFLSHYWQNSLLDYHNWNDGLGFGIIADGRGGHRNHYRSDEQSGIYTGTDDHRGIVHLWGSIVQFKRGYMNRNFPGPYNVSPGVGYTKDYHYDWNLQLRPPPYFPDLQSNDNSVILKMASYGEAKSHE
;
A
#
# COMPACT_ATOMS: atom_id res chain seq x y z
N MET A 1 -31.41 -120.69 23.81
CA MET A 1 -31.11 -119.86 22.62
C MET A 1 -31.33 -118.41 23.04
N PHE A 2 -30.27 -117.59 23.03
CA PHE A 2 -30.22 -116.12 22.96
C PHE A 2 -28.99 -115.59 23.71
N ASN A 3 -27.86 -115.51 22.99
CA ASN A 3 -26.69 -114.73 23.36
C ASN A 3 -27.05 -113.24 23.24
N GLN A 4 -27.14 -112.51 24.34
CA GLN A 4 -27.12 -111.05 24.30
C GLN A 4 -25.67 -110.57 24.16
N LYS A 5 -25.29 -110.19 22.93
CA LYS A 5 -24.10 -109.38 22.68
C LYS A 5 -24.40 -107.94 23.08
N TYR A 6 -23.83 -107.46 24.18
CA TYR A 6 -23.69 -106.03 24.42
C TYR A 6 -22.66 -105.46 23.43
N THR A 7 -23.12 -104.73 22.42
CA THR A 7 -22.26 -103.92 21.56
C THR A 7 -21.85 -102.67 22.33
N GLY A 8 -20.71 -102.72 23.01
CA GLY A 8 -20.14 -101.55 23.69
C GLY A 8 -19.77 -100.47 22.68
N SER A 9 -20.60 -99.43 22.55
CA SER A 9 -20.33 -98.25 21.72
C SER A 9 -19.45 -97.19 22.41
N VAL A 10 -19.02 -97.45 23.64
CA VAL A 10 -18.25 -96.51 24.47
C VAL A 10 -16.91 -96.13 23.81
N ALA A 11 -16.21 -97.09 23.21
CA ALA A 11 -14.91 -96.83 22.57
C ALA A 11 -15.03 -95.98 21.28
N PRO A 12 -15.93 -96.29 20.32
CA PRO A 12 -16.18 -95.42 19.16
C PRO A 12 -16.68 -94.03 19.52
N LEU A 13 -17.56 -93.92 20.53
CA LEU A 13 -18.14 -92.64 20.96
C LEU A 13 -17.08 -91.77 21.65
N ALA A 14 -16.23 -92.36 22.51
CA ALA A 14 -15.09 -91.68 23.12
C ALA A 14 -14.09 -91.18 22.07
N LEU A 15 -13.84 -91.97 21.02
CA LEU A 15 -12.94 -91.61 19.91
C LEU A 15 -13.53 -90.48 19.05
N LEU A 16 -14.85 -90.44 18.89
CA LEU A 16 -15.54 -89.34 18.21
C LEU A 16 -15.54 -88.06 19.06
N PHE A 17 -15.77 -88.16 20.37
CA PHE A 17 -15.66 -87.01 21.28
C PHE A 17 -14.22 -86.48 21.39
N THR A 18 -13.19 -87.33 21.35
CA THR A 18 -11.79 -86.87 21.29
C THR A 18 -11.46 -86.20 19.96
N LEU A 19 -11.94 -86.72 18.83
CA LEU A 19 -11.77 -86.08 17.51
C LEU A 19 -12.49 -84.73 17.44
N VAL A 20 -13.73 -84.64 17.96
CA VAL A 20 -14.49 -83.39 18.04
C VAL A 20 -13.81 -82.41 18.99
N SER A 21 -13.36 -82.85 20.16
CA SER A 21 -12.59 -82.02 21.09
C SER A 21 -11.29 -81.50 20.47
N MET A 22 -10.52 -82.35 19.77
CA MET A 22 -9.33 -81.92 19.05
C MET A 22 -9.67 -80.93 17.94
N SER A 23 -10.78 -81.12 17.24
CA SER A 23 -11.25 -80.19 16.20
C SER A 23 -11.60 -78.83 16.78
N PHE A 24 -12.27 -78.78 17.94
CA PHE A 24 -12.53 -77.54 18.67
C PHE A 24 -11.24 -76.88 19.17
N THR A 25 -10.29 -77.65 19.70
CA THR A 25 -8.99 -77.11 20.13
C THR A 25 -8.21 -76.53 18.95
N VAL A 26 -8.18 -77.21 17.80
CA VAL A 26 -7.53 -76.73 16.58
C VAL A 26 -8.21 -75.46 16.05
N ALA A 27 -9.55 -75.42 16.04
CA ALA A 27 -10.31 -74.24 15.61
C ALA A 27 -10.08 -73.05 16.56
N TYR A 28 -10.07 -73.29 17.87
CA TYR A 28 -9.78 -72.28 18.88
C TYR A 28 -8.35 -71.73 18.75
N LEU A 29 -7.35 -72.61 18.61
CA LEU A 29 -5.96 -72.19 18.39
C LEU A 29 -5.83 -71.38 17.11
N LYS A 30 -6.45 -71.81 16.00
CA LYS A 30 -6.48 -71.05 14.74
C LYS A 30 -7.09 -69.66 14.92
N ASN A 31 -8.21 -69.55 15.64
CA ASN A 31 -8.84 -68.26 15.93
C ASN A 31 -7.96 -67.38 16.83
N SER A 32 -7.36 -67.95 17.87
CA SER A 32 -6.46 -67.23 18.79
C SER A 32 -5.21 -66.71 18.07
N PHE A 33 -4.59 -67.50 17.19
CA PHE A 33 -3.48 -67.04 16.35
C PHE A 33 -3.91 -65.91 15.39
N SER A 34 -5.10 -66.02 14.80
CA SER A 34 -5.65 -64.97 13.93
C SER A 34 -5.91 -63.67 14.70
N GLN A 35 -6.47 -63.77 15.91
CA GLN A 35 -6.72 -62.61 16.77
C GLN A 35 -5.41 -61.95 17.23
N SER A 36 -4.43 -62.74 17.68
CA SER A 36 -3.12 -62.22 18.09
C SER A 36 -2.37 -61.54 16.93
N ALA A 37 -2.44 -62.11 15.71
CA ALA A 37 -1.86 -61.48 14.53
C ALA A 37 -2.56 -60.16 14.18
N MET A 38 -3.89 -60.11 14.30
CA MET A 38 -4.69 -58.91 14.04
C MET A 38 -4.44 -57.81 15.09
N GLU A 39 -4.27 -58.17 16.36
CA GLU A 39 -3.93 -57.23 17.43
C GLU A 39 -2.54 -56.63 17.23
N LYS A 40 -1.53 -57.46 16.91
CA LYS A 40 -0.19 -56.97 16.59
C LYS A 40 -0.18 -56.05 15.37
N TYR A 41 -0.94 -56.39 14.34
CA TYR A 41 -1.11 -55.55 13.15
C TYR A 41 -1.73 -54.19 13.52
N ARG A 42 -2.88 -54.19 14.21
CA ARG A 42 -3.53 -52.93 14.66
C ARG A 42 -2.62 -52.09 15.54
N TYR A 43 -1.89 -52.71 16.47
CA TYR A 43 -0.95 -52.01 17.33
C TYR A 43 0.20 -51.37 16.52
N ALA A 44 0.73 -52.10 15.54
CA ALA A 44 1.73 -51.55 14.62
C ALA A 44 1.17 -50.43 13.73
N GLU A 45 -0.09 -50.51 13.28
CA GLU A 45 -0.76 -49.40 12.57
C GLU A 45 -0.83 -48.13 13.42
N TRP A 46 -1.23 -48.24 14.69
CA TRP A 46 -1.27 -47.10 15.61
C TRP A 46 0.13 -46.54 15.90
N ARG A 47 1.14 -47.40 16.06
CA ARG A 47 2.54 -46.97 16.23
C ARG A 47 3.08 -46.24 15.00
N ALA A 48 2.77 -46.74 13.80
CA ALA A 48 3.14 -46.09 12.55
C ALA A 48 2.43 -44.74 12.41
N LEU A 49 1.13 -44.66 12.68
CA LEU A 49 0.38 -43.40 12.65
C LEU A 49 0.95 -42.37 13.64
N TYR A 50 1.18 -42.78 14.89
CA TYR A 50 1.74 -41.90 15.93
C TYR A 50 3.16 -41.42 15.59
N SER A 51 3.98 -42.28 14.99
CA SER A 51 5.30 -41.89 14.51
C SER A 51 5.20 -40.91 13.33
N ALA A 52 4.23 -41.10 12.43
CA ALA A 52 3.96 -40.18 11.33
C ALA A 52 3.55 -38.78 11.84
N GLU A 53 2.64 -38.74 12.82
CA GLU A 53 2.21 -37.51 13.51
C GLU A 53 3.37 -36.79 14.20
N ALA A 54 4.25 -37.55 14.87
CA ALA A 54 5.44 -36.99 15.49
C ALA A 54 6.38 -36.37 14.44
N GLY A 55 6.67 -37.06 13.34
CA GLY A 55 7.48 -36.51 12.25
C GLY A 55 6.88 -35.25 11.62
N LEU A 56 5.54 -35.19 11.53
CA LEU A 56 4.83 -34.01 11.05
C LEU A 56 4.97 -32.83 12.02
N ASN A 57 4.79 -33.05 13.32
CA ASN A 57 4.84 -31.99 14.34
C ASN A 57 6.27 -31.54 14.66
N ASP A 58 7.22 -32.47 14.81
CA ASP A 58 8.59 -32.20 15.23
C ASP A 58 9.46 -31.59 14.12
N VAL A 59 9.05 -31.75 12.85
CA VAL A 59 9.84 -31.30 11.70
C VAL A 59 8.98 -30.62 10.65
N GLY A 60 7.94 -31.30 10.15
CA GLY A 60 7.11 -30.81 9.04
C GLY A 60 6.54 -29.42 9.29
N ILE A 61 5.74 -29.26 10.35
CA ILE A 61 5.07 -28.00 10.73
C ILE A 61 6.10 -26.91 11.09
N ILE A 62 7.22 -27.26 11.71
CA ILE A 62 8.25 -26.28 12.10
C ILE A 62 8.94 -25.67 10.88
N VAL A 63 9.22 -26.48 9.86
CA VAL A 63 9.92 -26.01 8.65
C VAL A 63 8.97 -25.38 7.64
N LEU A 64 7.70 -25.78 7.65
CA LEU A 64 6.69 -25.37 6.67
C LEU A 64 6.56 -23.84 6.49
N PRO A 65 6.52 -23.00 7.55
CA PRO A 65 6.54 -21.53 7.43
C PRO A 65 7.74 -20.91 6.71
N ARG A 66 8.85 -21.64 6.60
CA ARG A 66 10.15 -21.15 6.12
C ARG A 66 10.53 -21.65 4.73
N ILE A 67 9.67 -22.45 4.09
CA ILE A 67 9.98 -23.01 2.78
C ILE A 67 9.88 -21.94 1.68
N THR A 68 10.86 -21.93 0.78
CA THR A 68 10.86 -21.10 -0.44
C THR A 68 10.55 -21.90 -1.70
N SER A 69 10.67 -23.23 -1.63
CA SER A 69 10.39 -24.19 -2.69
C SER A 69 10.05 -25.56 -2.10
N ASP A 70 9.48 -26.43 -2.93
CA ASP A 70 9.14 -27.81 -2.54
C ASP A 70 10.37 -28.55 -2.03
N THR A 71 10.30 -29.05 -0.79
CA THR A 71 11.45 -29.60 -0.07
C THR A 71 11.11 -30.96 0.52
N LEU A 72 11.96 -31.95 0.27
CA LEU A 72 11.93 -33.26 0.93
C LEU A 72 12.95 -33.28 2.07
N LEU A 73 12.46 -33.48 3.28
CA LEU A 73 13.19 -33.57 4.53
C LEU A 73 13.23 -35.02 4.99
N ILE A 74 14.36 -35.43 5.58
CA ILE A 74 14.56 -36.74 6.25
C ILE A 74 14.08 -37.94 5.39
N PRO A 75 14.71 -38.19 4.23
CA PRO A 75 14.36 -39.34 3.39
C PRO A 75 14.73 -40.69 4.02
N ASN A 76 15.79 -40.73 4.82
CA ASN A 76 16.34 -41.97 5.40
C ASN A 76 15.69 -42.36 6.74
N GLY A 77 14.78 -41.53 7.25
CA GLY A 77 14.02 -41.75 8.48
C GLY A 77 14.77 -41.50 9.80
N PHE A 78 14.01 -41.22 10.86
CA PHE A 78 14.50 -41.00 12.21
C PHE A 78 13.66 -41.80 13.22
N ASN A 79 14.32 -42.40 14.21
CA ASN A 79 13.68 -43.22 15.23
C ASN A 79 12.93 -42.35 16.23
N TYR A 80 11.68 -42.69 16.51
CA TYR A 80 10.80 -41.96 17.40
C TYR A 80 10.43 -42.79 18.64
N GLY A 81 10.50 -42.12 19.81
CA GLY A 81 10.14 -42.67 21.10
C GLY A 81 11.02 -43.85 21.56
N LYS A 82 10.78 -44.31 22.79
CA LYS A 82 11.32 -45.58 23.31
C LYS A 82 10.23 -46.32 24.07
N ASP A 83 10.12 -47.62 23.86
CA ASP A 83 9.24 -48.49 24.64
C ASP A 83 9.85 -48.86 26.01
N GLU A 84 9.15 -49.69 26.78
CA GLU A 84 9.58 -50.18 28.09
C GLU A 84 10.92 -50.94 28.07
N ASN A 85 11.39 -51.35 26.88
CA ASN A 85 12.63 -52.09 26.65
C ASN A 85 13.71 -51.23 25.94
N GLU A 86 13.55 -49.90 25.96
CA GLU A 86 14.40 -48.92 25.28
C GLU A 86 14.47 -49.05 23.75
N GLN A 87 13.55 -49.80 23.12
CA GLN A 87 13.48 -49.94 21.66
C GLN A 87 12.61 -48.83 21.05
N PRO A 88 12.91 -48.39 19.82
CA PRO A 88 12.14 -47.33 19.18
C PRO A 88 10.67 -47.73 18.97
N ILE A 89 9.76 -46.80 19.29
CA ILE A 89 8.31 -46.99 19.10
C ILE A 89 7.98 -47.00 17.60
N GLY A 90 8.72 -46.28 16.78
CA GLY A 90 8.64 -46.36 15.32
C GLY A 90 9.68 -45.48 14.67
N LEU A 91 9.56 -45.29 13.36
CA LEU A 91 10.41 -44.41 12.57
C LEU A 91 9.52 -43.49 11.74
N TYR A 92 9.84 -42.20 11.65
CA TYR A 92 9.24 -41.33 10.64
C TYR A 92 10.23 -41.01 9.54
N LYS A 93 9.77 -40.93 8.28
CA LYS A 93 10.54 -40.65 7.07
C LYS A 93 9.69 -39.90 6.03
N ASP A 94 10.31 -39.53 4.92
CA ASP A 94 9.65 -38.93 3.74
C ASP A 94 8.82 -37.69 4.09
N ILE A 95 9.39 -36.80 4.91
CA ILE A 95 8.71 -35.57 5.31
C ILE A 95 8.81 -34.58 4.15
N ALA A 96 7.71 -34.32 3.46
CA ALA A 96 7.70 -33.44 2.29
C ALA A 96 6.88 -32.18 2.58
N CYS A 97 7.48 -31.01 2.36
CA CYS A 97 6.82 -29.72 2.50
C CYS A 97 6.74 -29.03 1.13
N SER A 98 5.57 -28.53 0.75
CA SER A 98 5.34 -27.85 -0.52
C SER A 98 4.34 -26.71 -0.39
N THR A 99 4.26 -25.86 -1.41
CA THR A 99 3.21 -24.84 -1.52
C THR A 99 2.41 -25.03 -2.81
N ARG A 100 1.11 -24.75 -2.78
CA ARG A 100 0.25 -24.76 -3.98
C ARG A 100 -0.79 -23.65 -3.90
N LEU A 101 -1.22 -23.10 -5.04
CA LEU A 101 -2.29 -22.11 -5.05
C LEU A 101 -3.63 -22.78 -4.67
N GLN A 102 -4.40 -22.14 -3.79
CA GLN A 102 -5.75 -22.60 -3.47
C GLN A 102 -6.66 -22.42 -4.69
N LEU A 103 -7.58 -23.38 -4.88
CA LEU A 103 -8.52 -23.34 -6.00
C LEU A 103 -9.39 -22.07 -5.93
N ASN A 104 -9.45 -21.31 -7.01
CA ASN A 104 -10.22 -20.05 -7.11
C ASN A 104 -9.85 -18.96 -6.08
N SER A 105 -8.62 -18.97 -5.58
CA SER A 105 -8.13 -17.98 -4.61
C SER A 105 -6.74 -17.49 -5.02
N THR A 106 -6.35 -16.30 -4.54
CA THR A 106 -4.99 -15.77 -4.68
C THR A 106 -4.06 -16.24 -3.56
N ARG A 107 -4.58 -16.99 -2.57
CA ARG A 107 -3.81 -17.53 -1.44
C ARG A 107 -3.06 -18.81 -1.81
N LYS A 108 -1.87 -18.97 -1.25
CA LYS A 108 -1.13 -20.23 -1.26
C LYS A 108 -1.54 -21.07 -0.06
N GLU A 109 -1.67 -22.37 -0.28
CA GLU A 109 -1.79 -23.40 0.73
C GLU A 109 -0.42 -24.07 0.92
N TYR A 110 -0.02 -24.21 2.18
CA TYR A 110 1.20 -24.87 2.62
C TYR A 110 0.85 -26.28 3.02
N VAL A 111 1.53 -27.27 2.45
CA VAL A 111 1.23 -28.69 2.66
C VAL A 111 2.46 -29.37 3.22
N ALA A 112 2.30 -30.11 4.32
CA ALA A 112 3.33 -31.01 4.84
C ALA A 112 2.80 -32.43 4.90
N TYR A 113 3.64 -33.39 4.53
CA TYR A 113 3.40 -34.83 4.65
C TYR A 113 4.44 -35.45 5.56
N ALA A 114 4.09 -36.53 6.25
CA ALA A 114 5.04 -37.37 6.97
C ALA A 114 4.61 -38.84 6.91
N THR A 115 5.56 -39.75 6.73
CA THR A 115 5.32 -41.20 6.72
C THR A 115 5.92 -41.84 7.95
N GLY A 116 5.10 -42.49 8.77
CA GLY A 116 5.54 -43.29 9.89
C GLY A 116 5.58 -44.77 9.54
N VAL A 117 6.56 -45.47 10.09
CA VAL A 117 6.88 -46.87 9.85
C VAL A 117 6.97 -47.59 11.19
N ALA A 118 6.26 -48.70 11.32
CA ALA A 118 6.38 -49.59 12.48
C ALA A 118 6.52 -51.04 12.03
N GLU A 119 7.41 -51.75 12.70
CA GLU A 119 7.70 -53.15 12.40
C GLU A 119 7.20 -54.06 13.52
N TYR A 120 6.68 -55.22 13.14
CA TYR A 120 6.34 -56.28 14.08
C TYR A 120 6.61 -57.66 13.50
N THR A 121 7.04 -58.58 14.35
CA THR A 121 7.19 -59.99 13.99
C THR A 121 5.88 -60.73 14.20
N THR A 122 5.37 -61.33 13.13
CA THR A 122 4.19 -62.19 13.13
C THR A 122 4.39 -63.41 14.04
N PRO A 123 3.32 -64.06 14.51
CA PRO A 123 3.43 -65.32 15.26
C PRO A 123 4.18 -66.45 14.50
N SER A 124 4.30 -66.34 13.17
CA SER A 124 5.07 -67.25 12.31
C SER A 124 6.55 -66.90 12.16
N GLY A 125 7.03 -65.83 12.79
CA GLY A 125 8.45 -65.40 12.73
C GLY A 125 8.81 -64.56 11.51
N THR A 126 7.82 -64.04 10.77
CA THR A 126 8.04 -63.14 9.63
C THR A 126 7.91 -61.70 10.10
N ASP A 127 8.89 -60.86 9.79
CA ASP A 127 8.85 -59.42 10.05
C ASP A 127 7.98 -58.72 9.01
N VAL A 128 7.06 -57.89 9.49
CA VAL A 128 6.14 -57.11 8.68
C VAL A 128 6.32 -55.64 9.03
N SER A 129 6.50 -54.80 8.01
CA SER A 129 6.56 -53.35 8.14
C SER A 129 5.23 -52.74 7.70
N ILE A 130 4.69 -51.84 8.52
CA ILE A 130 3.48 -51.07 8.24
C ILE A 130 3.87 -49.61 8.08
N GLU A 131 3.41 -48.99 6.99
CA GLU A 131 3.59 -47.57 6.75
C GLU A 131 2.24 -46.84 6.82
N ARG A 132 2.23 -45.69 7.49
CA ARG A 132 1.09 -44.77 7.58
C ARG A 132 1.56 -43.38 7.19
N ARG A 133 0.78 -42.68 6.37
CA ARG A 133 1.13 -41.34 5.92
C ARG A 133 0.09 -40.34 6.38
N VAL A 134 0.53 -39.28 7.02
CA VAL A 134 -0.32 -38.16 7.44
C VAL A 134 0.03 -36.91 6.64
N TYR A 135 -0.91 -35.98 6.59
CA TYR A 135 -0.70 -34.67 6.01
C TYR A 135 -1.39 -33.58 6.84
N THR A 136 -0.87 -32.38 6.75
CA THR A 136 -1.52 -31.15 7.18
C THR A 136 -1.51 -30.16 6.04
N THR A 137 -2.56 -29.34 5.98
CA THR A 137 -2.56 -28.14 5.16
C THR A 137 -2.74 -26.93 6.06
N MET A 138 -1.99 -25.88 5.77
CA MET A 138 -2.01 -24.62 6.48
C MET A 138 -2.12 -23.48 5.48
N VAL A 139 -2.74 -22.38 5.89
CA VAL A 139 -2.87 -21.17 5.07
C VAL A 139 -2.23 -20.00 5.81
N PRO A 140 -1.59 -19.06 5.10
CA PRO A 140 -1.11 -17.83 5.71
C PRO A 140 -2.25 -17.06 6.37
N GLN A 141 -1.98 -16.51 7.55
CA GLN A 141 -2.76 -15.40 8.08
C GLN A 141 -2.31 -14.12 7.39
N GLY A 142 -3.25 -13.22 7.12
CA GLY A 142 -2.95 -11.93 6.53
C GLY A 142 -3.39 -10.77 7.41
N PHE A 143 -2.96 -9.57 7.02
CA PHE A 143 -3.27 -8.34 7.73
C PHE A 143 -4.78 -7.99 7.69
N GLU A 144 -5.55 -8.56 6.76
CA GLU A 144 -7.00 -8.40 6.72
C GLU A 144 -7.75 -9.08 7.89
N GLU A 145 -7.07 -9.88 8.72
CA GLU A 145 -7.68 -10.51 9.90
C GLU A 145 -7.91 -9.52 11.06
N PHE A 146 -7.24 -8.37 11.05
CA PHE A 146 -7.30 -7.39 12.14
C PHE A 146 -8.35 -6.32 11.88
N MET A 147 -9.30 -6.18 12.81
CA MET A 147 -10.12 -4.97 12.84
C MET A 147 -9.26 -3.73 13.04
N TYR A 148 -8.28 -3.83 13.95
CA TYR A 148 -7.37 -2.74 14.26
C TYR A 148 -5.98 -3.29 14.55
N PHE A 149 -4.99 -2.90 13.74
CA PHE A 149 -3.58 -3.19 13.93
C PHE A 149 -2.76 -1.91 13.93
N THR A 150 -1.86 -1.77 14.90
CA THR A 150 -0.81 -0.76 14.90
C THR A 150 0.57 -1.35 15.14
N ASP A 151 1.55 -0.95 14.34
CA ASP A 151 2.95 -1.26 14.66
C ASP A 151 3.41 -0.44 15.89
N VAL A 152 3.14 0.86 15.86
CA VAL A 152 3.38 1.74 16.99
C VAL A 152 2.08 2.45 17.33
N GLU A 153 1.54 2.20 18.52
CA GLU A 153 0.36 2.91 19.06
C GLU A 153 0.78 4.33 19.51
N ALA A 154 1.18 5.14 18.53
CA ALA A 154 1.50 6.54 18.64
C ALA A 154 0.74 7.32 17.55
N PRO A 155 0.40 8.59 17.79
CA PRO A 155 -0.26 9.41 16.77
C PRO A 155 0.57 9.64 15.52
N ILE A 156 -0.11 9.77 14.39
CA ILE A 156 0.42 10.29 13.14
C ILE A 156 -0.53 11.32 12.51
N GLY A 157 0.05 12.33 11.85
CA GLY A 157 -0.66 13.44 11.23
C GLY A 157 -0.13 14.81 11.70
N PRO A 158 -0.43 15.91 10.97
CA PRO A 158 0.01 17.26 11.31
C PRO A 158 -0.42 17.72 12.71
N GLY A 159 0.41 18.55 13.35
CA GLY A 159 0.15 19.06 14.70
C GLY A 159 0.06 17.98 15.76
N ASN A 160 0.94 16.98 15.70
CA ASN A 160 0.92 15.84 16.60
C ASN A 160 1.14 16.26 18.08
N THR A 161 0.24 15.85 18.99
CA THR A 161 0.33 16.15 20.43
C THR A 161 1.07 15.09 21.24
N GLY A 162 1.43 13.97 20.63
CA GLY A 162 2.10 12.84 21.27
C GLY A 162 1.19 11.96 22.13
N VAL A 163 -0.14 12.17 22.09
CA VAL A 163 -1.09 11.39 22.88
C VAL A 163 -2.17 10.80 21.96
N VAL A 164 -2.34 9.48 22.06
CA VAL A 164 -3.49 8.70 21.57
C VAL A 164 -3.92 7.75 22.68
N ASN A 165 -5.23 7.59 22.85
CA ASN A 165 -5.77 6.64 23.82
C ASN A 165 -7.08 6.05 23.32
N PHE A 166 -7.40 4.84 23.76
CA PHE A 166 -8.72 4.25 23.60
C PHE A 166 -9.62 4.78 24.71
N GLY A 167 -10.83 5.21 24.35
CA GLY A 167 -11.73 5.85 25.31
C GLY A 167 -13.19 5.55 25.06
N ALA A 168 -14.07 6.30 25.73
CA ALA A 168 -15.49 6.19 25.53
C ALA A 168 -15.87 6.39 24.05
N GLY A 169 -16.54 5.40 23.48
CA GLY A 169 -17.02 5.41 22.09
C GLY A 169 -16.10 4.72 21.09
N ASP A 170 -14.91 4.25 21.48
CA ASP A 170 -14.16 3.29 20.66
C ASP A 170 -14.79 1.89 20.86
N GLN A 171 -15.60 1.45 19.89
CA GLN A 171 -16.15 0.11 19.82
C GLN A 171 -15.45 -0.64 18.68
N LEU A 172 -14.82 -1.77 19.01
CA LEU A 172 -14.01 -2.54 18.07
C LEU A 172 -14.48 -3.99 18.05
N GLU A 173 -15.13 -4.34 16.95
CA GLU A 173 -15.56 -5.71 16.64
C GLU A 173 -14.43 -6.48 15.99
N GLY A 174 -14.11 -7.69 16.46
CA GLY A 174 -13.05 -8.52 15.88
C GLY A 174 -11.66 -8.30 16.49
N LYS A 175 -10.61 -8.71 15.77
CA LYS A 175 -9.25 -8.82 16.33
C LYS A 175 -8.54 -7.47 16.40
N VAL A 176 -8.01 -7.13 17.58
CA VAL A 176 -7.21 -5.93 17.82
C VAL A 176 -5.77 -6.34 18.15
N HIS A 177 -4.78 -5.65 17.58
CA HIS A 177 -3.37 -5.95 17.82
C HIS A 177 -2.52 -4.68 17.86
N THR A 178 -1.55 -4.64 18.76
CA THR A 178 -0.49 -3.62 18.73
C THR A 178 0.88 -4.26 18.97
N ASN A 179 1.87 -3.88 18.14
CA ASN A 179 3.28 -4.18 18.44
C ASN A 179 3.86 -3.25 19.51
N GLY A 180 3.23 -2.09 19.76
CA GLY A 180 3.57 -1.13 20.81
C GLY A 180 2.62 -1.16 22.02
N ASP A 181 2.61 -0.08 22.80
CA ASP A 181 1.86 -0.01 24.05
C ASP A 181 0.42 0.49 23.87
N MET A 182 -0.56 -0.25 24.38
CA MET A 182 -1.95 0.21 24.44
C MET A 182 -2.15 1.20 25.59
N MET A 183 -2.87 2.30 25.32
CA MET A 183 -3.17 3.33 26.33
C MET A 183 -4.66 3.63 26.37
N PHE A 184 -5.20 3.79 27.58
CA PHE A 184 -6.61 4.08 27.83
C PHE A 184 -6.83 5.49 28.39
N SER A 185 -8.00 6.05 28.07
CA SER A 185 -8.41 7.38 28.44
C SER A 185 -8.84 7.46 29.91
N ASN A 186 -8.73 8.65 30.49
CA ASN A 186 -9.35 8.97 31.78
C ASN A 186 -10.87 9.24 31.66
N TYR A 187 -11.40 9.29 30.44
CA TYR A 187 -12.79 9.67 30.13
C TYR A 187 -13.53 8.50 29.48
N GLY A 188 -13.71 7.43 30.25
CA GLY A 188 -14.37 6.20 29.85
C GLY A 188 -13.49 5.23 29.06
N CYS A 189 -14.04 4.05 28.79
CA CYS A 189 -13.31 2.88 28.29
C CYS A 189 -13.84 2.42 26.93
N PRO A 190 -12.99 1.77 26.13
CA PRO A 190 -13.41 1.13 24.88
C PRO A 190 -14.22 -0.13 25.16
N GLU A 191 -14.84 -0.66 24.11
CA GLU A 191 -15.50 -1.96 24.08
C GLU A 191 -14.84 -2.83 23.00
N PHE A 192 -14.31 -3.98 23.41
CA PHE A 192 -13.71 -4.97 22.51
C PHE A 192 -14.61 -6.20 22.44
N THR A 193 -14.96 -6.64 21.23
CA THR A 193 -15.80 -7.84 21.02
C THR A 193 -15.06 -8.92 20.22
N GLY A 194 -13.75 -9.06 20.47
CA GLY A 194 -12.87 -10.05 19.86
C GLY A 194 -11.49 -10.14 20.54
N GLU A 195 -10.60 -10.97 20.00
CA GLU A 195 -9.24 -11.17 20.53
C GLU A 195 -8.43 -9.87 20.53
N VAL A 196 -7.75 -9.56 21.64
CA VAL A 196 -6.83 -8.42 21.77
C VAL A 196 -5.42 -8.94 22.01
N ASN A 197 -4.48 -8.54 21.16
CA ASN A 197 -3.09 -8.99 21.21
C ASN A 197 -2.12 -7.84 21.47
N ILE A 198 -1.21 -8.08 22.40
CA ILE A 198 -0.01 -7.27 22.64
C ILE A 198 1.23 -8.14 22.46
N THR A 199 2.39 -7.55 22.26
CA THR A 199 3.61 -8.34 22.02
C THR A 199 4.38 -8.66 23.29
N PHE A 200 5.07 -9.81 23.29
CA PHE A 200 6.02 -10.15 24.36
C PHE A 200 7.07 -9.05 24.56
N GLU A 201 7.54 -8.45 23.46
CA GLU A 201 8.52 -7.37 23.48
C GLU A 201 8.01 -6.10 24.15
N ALA A 202 6.76 -5.69 23.88
CA ALA A 202 6.14 -4.56 24.56
C ALA A 202 6.02 -4.81 26.07
N VAL A 203 5.58 -6.00 26.46
CA VAL A 203 5.43 -6.40 27.87
C VAL A 203 6.79 -6.47 28.59
N GLU A 204 7.80 -7.09 27.98
CA GLU A 204 9.15 -7.25 28.55
C GLU A 204 9.86 -5.90 28.76
N ASN A 205 9.59 -4.92 27.89
CA ASN A 205 10.11 -3.55 28.03
C ASN A 205 9.40 -2.73 29.12
N GLY A 206 8.52 -3.36 29.91
CA GLY A 206 7.75 -2.71 30.97
C GLY A 206 6.50 -1.98 30.47
N GLY A 207 6.09 -2.26 29.24
CA GLY A 207 4.91 -1.71 28.57
C GLY A 207 3.78 -2.74 28.42
N GLY A 208 3.24 -2.86 27.21
CA GLY A 208 2.05 -3.63 26.87
C GLY A 208 0.78 -2.83 27.12
N ILE A 209 0.46 -2.58 28.40
CA ILE A 209 -0.56 -1.60 28.80
C ILE A 209 0.15 -0.39 29.42
N GLY A 210 0.37 0.65 28.62
CA GLY A 210 1.12 1.84 29.02
C GLY A 210 0.36 2.74 30.01
N SER A 211 -0.98 2.72 29.98
CA SER A 211 -1.82 3.44 30.94
C SER A 211 -3.24 2.88 30.97
N TRP A 212 -3.73 2.56 32.16
CA TRP A 212 -5.13 2.13 32.37
C TRP A 212 -6.15 3.27 32.35
N GLY A 213 -5.72 4.53 32.57
CA GLY A 213 -6.64 5.65 32.64
C GLY A 213 -7.76 5.41 33.67
N ALA A 214 -9.01 5.44 33.21
CA ALA A 214 -10.20 5.15 34.02
C ALA A 214 -10.68 3.67 33.93
N CYS A 215 -9.93 2.80 33.25
CA CYS A 215 -10.32 1.42 32.94
C CYS A 215 -9.71 0.39 33.89
N SER A 216 -10.35 -0.78 33.96
CA SER A 216 -9.88 -1.99 34.65
C SER A 216 -9.66 -3.12 33.63
N ASP A 217 -9.09 -4.22 34.09
CA ASP A 217 -8.90 -5.46 33.33
C ASP A 217 -10.19 -6.08 32.80
N ASP A 218 -11.34 -5.76 33.41
CA ASP A 218 -12.67 -6.18 32.96
C ASP A 218 -12.99 -5.82 31.49
N ILE A 219 -12.29 -4.82 30.91
CA ILE A 219 -12.45 -4.47 29.48
C ILE A 219 -11.97 -5.58 28.53
N PHE A 220 -11.22 -6.55 29.06
CA PHE A 220 -10.73 -7.70 28.34
C PHE A 220 -11.43 -8.99 28.78
N GLU A 221 -12.62 -8.91 29.39
CA GLU A 221 -13.44 -10.09 29.69
C GLU A 221 -14.53 -10.26 28.61
N ASP A 222 -14.68 -11.49 28.11
CA ASP A 222 -15.83 -11.86 27.28
C ASP A 222 -17.11 -12.04 28.10
N ASP A 223 -18.23 -12.32 27.43
CA ASP A 223 -19.54 -12.55 28.08
C ASP A 223 -19.53 -13.71 29.10
N ASP A 224 -18.57 -14.63 28.99
CA ASP A 224 -18.39 -15.79 29.87
C ASP A 224 -17.34 -15.54 30.98
N GLY A 225 -16.71 -14.35 31.01
CA GLY A 225 -15.68 -13.95 31.97
C GLY A 225 -14.27 -14.48 31.66
N ASN A 226 -14.01 -14.93 30.43
CA ASN A 226 -12.66 -15.32 29.99
C ASN A 226 -11.91 -14.11 29.47
N THR A 227 -10.59 -14.08 29.70
CA THR A 227 -9.73 -13.04 29.12
C THR A 227 -9.64 -13.17 27.60
N ILE A 228 -9.92 -12.08 26.89
CA ILE A 228 -9.69 -11.92 25.45
C ILE A 228 -8.32 -11.29 25.13
N LEU A 229 -7.57 -10.87 26.17
CA LEU A 229 -6.20 -10.37 26.03
C LEU A 229 -5.20 -11.54 25.98
N ASP A 230 -4.37 -11.57 24.93
CA ASP A 230 -3.26 -12.50 24.77
C ASP A 230 -1.94 -11.76 24.49
N THR A 231 -0.82 -12.42 24.81
CA THR A 231 0.54 -11.93 24.51
C THR A 231 1.16 -12.81 23.43
N VAL A 232 1.53 -12.21 22.30
CA VAL A 232 2.03 -12.90 21.11
C VAL A 232 3.39 -12.38 20.65
N SER A 233 4.01 -13.04 19.68
CA SER A 233 5.24 -12.55 19.05
C SER A 233 4.98 -11.27 18.24
N THR A 234 5.97 -10.37 18.19
CA THR A 234 5.94 -9.20 17.31
C THR A 234 5.75 -9.62 15.86
N ILE A 235 4.83 -8.94 15.17
CA ILE A 235 4.57 -9.12 13.75
C ILE A 235 5.44 -8.12 13.00
N ILE A 236 6.20 -8.54 11.99
CA ILE A 236 7.04 -7.63 11.21
C ILE A 236 6.17 -6.61 10.48
N PHE A 237 6.52 -5.33 10.62
CA PHE A 237 5.87 -4.21 9.96
C PHE A 237 6.88 -3.12 9.55
N PRO A 238 6.77 -2.50 8.36
CA PRO A 238 5.84 -2.84 7.27
C PRO A 238 6.08 -4.25 6.73
N PRO A 239 5.12 -4.86 6.03
CA PRO A 239 5.25 -6.25 5.59
C PRO A 239 6.37 -6.40 4.54
N ASP A 240 7.46 -7.09 4.89
CA ASP A 240 8.62 -7.29 3.97
C ASP A 240 8.24 -7.98 2.66
N ASN A 241 7.25 -8.87 2.69
CA ASN A 241 7.04 -9.88 1.65
C ASN A 241 5.91 -9.58 0.67
N SER A 242 5.10 -8.53 0.85
CA SER A 242 3.75 -8.62 0.25
C SER A 242 3.05 -7.39 -0.30
N ALA A 243 3.47 -6.16 0.01
CA ALA A 243 3.11 -5.06 -0.90
C ALA A 243 3.78 -5.27 -2.27
N GLU A 244 5.00 -5.80 -2.27
CA GLU A 244 5.71 -6.21 -3.48
C GLU A 244 5.03 -7.39 -4.18
N ASN A 245 4.50 -8.36 -3.42
CA ASN A 245 3.72 -9.47 -4.01
C ASN A 245 2.48 -8.95 -4.75
N ALA A 246 1.74 -8.00 -4.15
CA ALA A 246 0.62 -7.35 -4.82
C ALA A 246 1.08 -6.63 -6.09
N ARG A 247 2.15 -5.82 -6.04
CA ARG A 247 2.71 -5.13 -7.21
C ARG A 247 3.13 -6.08 -8.32
N GLN A 248 3.79 -7.20 -7.99
CA GLN A 248 4.23 -8.21 -8.96
C GLN A 248 3.07 -8.94 -9.64
N HIS A 249 1.92 -9.04 -8.97
CA HIS A 249 0.70 -9.63 -9.51
C HIS A 249 -0.30 -8.57 -10.01
N ALA A 250 0.17 -7.34 -10.23
CA ALA A 250 -0.63 -6.27 -10.82
C ALA A 250 -1.25 -6.73 -12.14
N THR A 251 -2.57 -6.86 -12.15
CA THR A 251 -3.34 -7.10 -13.38
C THR A 251 -3.34 -5.87 -14.27
N ARG A 252 -3.19 -4.68 -13.67
CA ARG A 252 -3.00 -3.41 -14.36
C ARG A 252 -2.06 -2.51 -13.57
N THR A 253 -1.21 -1.80 -14.31
CA THR A 253 -0.33 -0.76 -13.79
C THR A 253 -0.68 0.56 -14.45
N PHE A 254 -0.91 1.59 -13.63
CA PHE A 254 -1.08 2.97 -14.07
C PHE A 254 0.17 3.75 -13.68
N SER A 255 0.96 4.15 -14.67
CA SER A 255 2.16 4.95 -14.45
C SER A 255 1.77 6.39 -14.12
N ALA A 256 2.29 6.89 -13.00
CA ALA A 256 2.16 8.27 -12.56
C ALA A 256 3.53 8.97 -12.43
N ASP A 257 4.62 8.25 -12.74
CA ASP A 257 6.01 8.75 -12.78
C ASP A 257 6.48 9.19 -14.18
N ASP A 258 5.64 9.05 -15.22
CA ASP A 258 6.00 9.33 -16.61
C ASP A 258 6.43 10.79 -16.90
N LYS A 259 6.14 11.71 -15.98
CA LYS A 259 6.44 13.15 -16.10
C LYS A 259 7.56 13.63 -15.15
N LEU A 260 8.33 12.72 -14.58
CA LEU A 260 9.44 13.01 -13.66
C LEU A 260 10.81 12.93 -14.33
N PHE A 261 11.77 13.67 -13.77
CA PHE A 261 13.20 13.67 -14.15
C PHE A 261 13.47 13.91 -15.64
N ARG A 262 12.59 14.66 -16.30
CA ARG A 262 12.73 15.00 -17.72
C ARG A 262 13.72 16.16 -17.88
N THR A 263 14.71 15.99 -18.74
CA THR A 263 15.72 17.03 -19.02
C THR A 263 15.06 18.30 -19.57
N GLY A 264 15.38 19.46 -19.01
CA GLY A 264 14.87 20.77 -19.45
C GLY A 264 13.35 20.96 -19.27
N LYS A 265 12.69 20.10 -18.47
CA LYS A 265 11.26 20.20 -18.17
C LYS A 265 11.02 20.08 -16.67
N LYS A 266 10.00 20.78 -16.19
CA LYS A 266 9.51 20.69 -14.80
C LYS A 266 9.03 19.27 -14.50
N ASP A 267 9.29 18.81 -13.29
CA ASP A 267 8.77 17.52 -12.80
C ASP A 267 7.29 17.66 -12.51
N THR A 268 6.45 17.04 -13.32
CA THR A 268 5.00 17.12 -13.13
C THR A 268 4.52 15.83 -12.51
N MET A 269 3.76 15.94 -11.43
CA MET A 269 3.17 14.79 -10.78
C MET A 269 1.90 14.36 -11.51
N ILE A 270 1.48 13.11 -11.32
CA ILE A 270 0.23 12.59 -11.87
C ILE A 270 -0.62 12.00 -10.75
N MET A 271 -1.87 12.44 -10.66
CA MET A 271 -2.90 11.90 -9.76
C MET A 271 -3.75 10.91 -10.53
N THR A 272 -4.06 9.75 -9.92
CA THR A 272 -4.95 8.75 -10.52
C THR A 272 -6.27 8.69 -9.77
N GLU A 273 -7.42 8.82 -10.43
CA GLU A 273 -8.72 8.46 -9.85
C GLU A 273 -9.11 7.06 -10.29
N ILE A 274 -9.57 6.25 -9.34
CA ILE A 274 -10.31 5.00 -9.58
C ILE A 274 -11.73 5.20 -9.04
N ASN A 275 -12.70 5.22 -9.96
CA ASN A 275 -14.12 5.35 -9.65
C ASN A 275 -14.85 4.05 -9.97
N PHE A 276 -15.17 3.28 -8.94
CA PHE A 276 -15.85 2.00 -9.05
C PHE A 276 -17.33 2.17 -9.41
N VAL A 277 -17.82 1.31 -10.29
CA VAL A 277 -19.21 1.24 -10.70
C VAL A 277 -19.63 -0.22 -10.89
N GLU A 278 -20.92 -0.50 -10.94
CA GLU A 278 -21.39 -1.84 -11.27
C GLU A 278 -20.80 -2.31 -12.63
N GLY A 279 -20.26 -3.53 -12.66
CA GLY A 279 -19.59 -4.12 -13.82
C GLY A 279 -18.13 -3.71 -14.05
N GLY A 280 -17.53 -2.85 -13.22
CA GLY A 280 -16.10 -2.49 -13.35
C GLY A 280 -15.70 -1.18 -12.67
N TYR A 281 -14.82 -0.41 -13.32
CA TYR A 281 -14.35 0.87 -12.79
C TYR A 281 -13.87 1.79 -13.91
N TRP A 282 -13.97 3.09 -13.66
CA TRP A 282 -13.39 4.13 -14.49
C TRP A 282 -12.06 4.57 -13.92
N VAL A 283 -11.10 4.88 -14.79
CA VAL A 283 -9.84 5.50 -14.39
C VAL A 283 -9.61 6.76 -15.21
N ALA A 284 -9.17 7.82 -14.53
CA ALA A 284 -8.67 9.04 -15.14
C ALA A 284 -7.35 9.41 -14.47
N GLN A 285 -6.47 10.10 -15.19
CA GLN A 285 -5.26 10.65 -14.61
C GLN A 285 -5.15 12.13 -14.95
N TRP A 286 -4.74 12.94 -13.98
CA TRP A 286 -4.47 14.36 -14.17
C TRP A 286 -3.06 14.70 -13.76
N TRP A 287 -2.44 15.59 -14.53
CA TRP A 287 -1.16 16.13 -14.15
C TRP A 287 -1.36 17.32 -13.19
N TYR A 288 -0.43 17.48 -12.24
CA TYR A 288 -0.42 18.60 -11.30
C TYR A 288 1.00 19.00 -10.94
N ASN A 289 1.17 20.22 -10.48
CA ASN A 289 2.43 20.72 -9.94
C ASN A 289 2.29 20.86 -8.42
N ILE A 290 3.36 20.53 -7.69
CA ILE A 290 3.41 20.78 -6.25
C ILE A 290 4.17 22.10 -6.03
N PRO A 291 3.54 23.11 -5.42
CA PRO A 291 4.24 24.33 -5.07
C PRO A 291 5.38 24.10 -4.07
N PRO A 292 6.40 24.97 -4.04
CA PRO A 292 6.56 26.18 -4.86
C PRO A 292 6.91 25.89 -6.33
N VAL A 293 6.18 26.55 -7.23
CA VAL A 293 6.30 26.47 -8.69
C VAL A 293 7.05 27.71 -9.19
N GLY A 294 8.27 27.52 -9.69
CA GLY A 294 9.02 28.59 -10.36
C GLY A 294 8.31 29.07 -11.63
N SER A 295 8.55 30.31 -12.05
CA SER A 295 8.07 30.88 -13.32
C SER A 295 8.55 30.05 -14.53
N PRO A 296 7.93 30.21 -15.71
CA PRO A 296 8.49 29.64 -16.94
C PRO A 296 9.96 30.06 -17.15
N PRO A 297 10.73 29.30 -17.95
CA PRO A 297 12.03 29.77 -18.47
C PRO A 297 11.94 31.22 -18.94
N ALA A 298 12.96 32.03 -18.67
CA ALA A 298 13.03 33.37 -19.22
C ALA A 298 13.24 33.29 -20.75
N GLU A 299 12.30 33.88 -21.49
CA GLU A 299 12.22 33.85 -22.95
C GLU A 299 12.31 35.26 -23.52
N TYR A 300 13.14 35.45 -24.54
CA TYR A 300 13.29 36.73 -25.24
C TYR A 300 13.31 36.50 -26.75
N ASP A 301 12.48 37.22 -27.46
CA ASP A 301 12.37 37.08 -28.91
C ASP A 301 13.44 37.89 -29.63
N PHE A 302 14.04 37.27 -30.64
CA PHE A 302 15.05 37.86 -31.51
C PHE A 302 14.87 37.37 -32.96
N LEU A 303 15.67 37.92 -33.87
CA LEU A 303 15.88 37.37 -35.20
C LEU A 303 17.26 36.72 -35.29
N TYR A 304 17.34 35.48 -35.76
CA TYR A 304 18.60 34.82 -36.01
C TYR A 304 19.28 35.41 -37.25
N ASP A 305 20.42 36.08 -37.08
CA ASP A 305 21.20 36.60 -38.19
C ASP A 305 22.25 35.58 -38.64
N SER A 306 21.93 34.77 -39.65
CA SER A 306 22.89 33.82 -40.23
C SER A 306 23.94 34.43 -41.16
N THR A 307 23.89 35.74 -41.42
CA THR A 307 24.85 36.45 -42.29
C THR A 307 25.95 37.16 -41.52
N SER A 308 25.78 37.34 -40.21
CA SER A 308 26.78 37.98 -39.38
C SER A 308 28.08 37.19 -39.37
N SER A 309 29.18 37.92 -39.58
CA SER A 309 30.55 37.37 -39.68
C SER A 309 31.52 37.97 -38.67
N ASP A 310 31.03 38.88 -37.83
CA ASP A 310 31.78 39.54 -36.77
C ASP A 310 30.95 39.58 -35.47
N LEU A 311 31.35 40.44 -34.53
CA LEU A 311 30.70 40.60 -33.23
C LEU A 311 29.61 41.67 -33.23
N THR A 312 29.30 42.25 -34.39
CA THR A 312 28.22 43.24 -34.52
C THR A 312 26.87 42.54 -34.56
N CYS A 313 25.86 43.21 -34.02
CA CYS A 313 24.51 42.70 -33.89
C CYS A 313 23.57 43.88 -34.13
N ASP A 314 22.62 43.72 -35.04
CA ASP A 314 21.58 44.71 -35.28
C ASP A 314 20.58 44.69 -34.11
N PRO A 315 19.84 45.78 -33.83
CA PRO A 315 18.79 45.79 -32.82
C PRO A 315 17.79 44.64 -33.02
N GLY A 316 17.53 43.85 -31.97
CA GLY A 316 16.61 42.72 -32.02
C GLY A 316 17.15 41.46 -32.71
N THR A 317 18.45 41.34 -32.98
CA THR A 317 19.06 40.13 -33.58
C THR A 317 19.96 39.36 -32.62
N LEU A 318 20.24 38.09 -32.95
CA LEU A 318 21.24 37.24 -32.31
C LEU A 318 21.93 36.33 -33.32
N HIS A 319 23.13 35.85 -32.99
CA HIS A 319 23.89 34.90 -33.81
C HIS A 319 25.01 34.22 -33.01
N LEU A 320 25.47 33.06 -33.47
CA LEU A 320 26.67 32.43 -32.92
C LEU A 320 27.94 33.09 -33.46
N PHE A 321 29.04 33.03 -32.71
CA PHE A 321 30.36 33.41 -33.23
C PHE A 321 31.41 32.33 -32.93
N PRO A 322 32.07 31.76 -33.96
CA PRO A 322 31.79 31.89 -35.39
C PRO A 322 30.39 31.38 -35.81
N ASN A 323 29.80 31.98 -36.84
CA ASN A 323 28.41 31.71 -37.26
C ASN A 323 28.29 30.73 -38.43
N ASN A 324 29.03 29.61 -38.43
CA ASN A 324 29.04 28.71 -39.58
C ASN A 324 28.24 27.44 -39.31
N PHE A 325 27.30 27.16 -40.21
CA PHE A 325 26.57 25.90 -40.27
C PHE A 325 27.19 24.97 -41.32
N ASP A 326 27.51 23.74 -40.92
CA ASP A 326 27.91 22.67 -41.83
C ASP A 326 26.71 21.80 -42.19
N GLY A 327 26.21 21.96 -43.42
CA GLY A 327 25.07 21.19 -43.92
C GLY A 327 25.36 19.71 -44.17
N ALA A 328 26.62 19.27 -44.20
CA ALA A 328 26.97 17.86 -44.36
C ALA A 328 26.88 17.09 -43.04
N THR A 329 27.23 17.74 -41.92
CA THR A 329 27.17 17.14 -40.58
C THR A 329 25.98 17.61 -39.75
N ASN A 330 25.25 18.62 -40.24
CA ASN A 330 24.10 19.25 -39.57
C ASN A 330 24.49 19.89 -38.22
N THR A 331 25.62 20.61 -38.19
CA THR A 331 26.20 21.16 -36.95
C THR A 331 26.65 22.61 -37.11
N TYR A 332 26.61 23.37 -36.02
CA TYR A 332 27.24 24.69 -35.91
C TYR A 332 28.62 24.61 -35.25
N ASN A 333 29.50 25.57 -35.56
CA ASN A 333 30.86 25.65 -34.99
C ASN A 333 31.09 26.87 -34.08
N GLY A 334 30.02 27.44 -33.52
CA GLY A 334 30.11 28.61 -32.67
C GLY A 334 30.80 28.34 -31.33
N ASN A 335 31.45 29.37 -30.78
CA ASN A 335 32.11 29.31 -29.48
C ASN A 335 31.35 30.08 -28.38
N PHE A 336 30.57 31.09 -28.78
CA PHE A 336 29.71 31.86 -27.89
C PHE A 336 28.56 32.46 -28.70
N LEU A 337 27.49 32.84 -28.01
CA LEU A 337 26.35 33.54 -28.58
C LEU A 337 26.54 35.05 -28.41
N VAL A 338 26.24 35.81 -29.46
CA VAL A 338 26.17 37.27 -29.44
C VAL A 338 24.73 37.68 -29.71
N MET A 339 24.23 38.65 -28.95
CA MET A 339 22.89 39.18 -29.14
C MET A 339 22.87 40.68 -28.90
N SER A 340 21.86 41.33 -29.48
CA SER A 340 21.55 42.72 -29.19
C SER A 340 21.13 42.90 -27.73
N GLY A 341 21.42 44.06 -27.13
CA GLY A 341 20.90 44.46 -25.82
C GLY A 341 19.42 44.86 -25.85
N THR A 342 18.79 44.85 -27.02
CA THR A 342 17.36 45.11 -27.22
C THR A 342 16.73 43.92 -27.91
N ASP A 343 15.59 43.45 -27.41
CA ASP A 343 14.84 42.34 -27.98
C ASP A 343 14.04 42.75 -29.24
N LEU A 344 13.28 41.81 -29.81
CA LEU A 344 12.43 42.04 -30.99
C LEU A 344 11.25 42.99 -30.72
N SER A 345 10.82 43.14 -29.46
CA SER A 345 9.76 44.06 -29.03
C SER A 345 10.26 45.51 -28.88
N GLY A 346 11.57 45.70 -28.78
CA GLY A 346 12.21 47.00 -28.60
C GLY A 346 12.56 47.31 -27.14
N ASP A 347 12.46 46.32 -26.25
CA ASP A 347 12.75 46.45 -24.82
C ASP A 347 14.23 46.20 -24.54
N ASN A 348 14.80 46.94 -23.59
CA ASN A 348 16.20 46.76 -23.19
C ASN A 348 16.31 45.59 -22.21
N VAL A 349 16.90 44.50 -22.66
CA VAL A 349 17.03 43.21 -21.96
C VAL A 349 18.47 42.94 -21.52
N MET A 350 19.38 43.92 -21.67
CA MET A 350 20.82 43.72 -21.50
C MET A 350 21.20 43.32 -20.07
N ASP A 351 20.80 44.11 -19.07
CA ASP A 351 21.12 43.83 -17.67
C ASP A 351 20.36 42.60 -17.16
N GLU A 352 19.16 42.35 -17.71
CA GLU A 352 18.33 41.20 -17.36
C GLU A 352 19.01 39.90 -17.78
N ILE A 353 19.40 39.77 -19.05
CA ILE A 353 20.07 38.57 -19.56
C ILE A 353 21.44 38.36 -18.90
N VAL A 354 22.18 39.44 -18.59
CA VAL A 354 23.49 39.32 -17.91
C VAL A 354 23.35 38.79 -16.49
N ASN A 355 22.31 39.17 -15.76
CA ASN A 355 22.05 38.67 -14.41
C ASN A 355 21.36 37.29 -14.41
N LEU A 356 20.61 36.98 -15.48
CA LEU A 356 19.85 35.75 -15.63
C LEU A 356 20.73 34.52 -15.90
N VAL A 357 21.81 34.67 -16.66
CA VAL A 357 22.61 33.53 -17.15
C VAL A 357 23.77 33.24 -16.19
N GLU A 358 23.71 32.07 -15.56
CA GLU A 358 24.73 31.56 -14.65
C GLU A 358 25.58 30.43 -15.27
N ASP A 359 26.68 30.07 -14.60
CA ASP A 359 27.53 28.94 -15.01
C ASP A 359 26.76 27.62 -14.83
N GLY A 360 26.62 26.84 -15.89
CA GLY A 360 25.85 25.59 -15.90
C GLY A 360 24.45 25.69 -16.52
N ASP A 361 23.94 26.89 -16.80
CA ASP A 361 22.62 27.08 -17.40
C ASP A 361 22.50 26.47 -18.79
N ILE A 362 21.35 25.86 -19.10
CA ILE A 362 21.06 25.35 -20.44
C ILE A 362 20.30 26.42 -21.21
N ILE A 363 20.98 26.99 -22.19
CA ILE A 363 20.37 27.95 -23.11
C ILE A 363 19.91 27.21 -24.36
N ARG A 364 18.73 27.59 -24.86
CA ARG A 364 18.16 27.09 -26.10
C ARG A 364 17.76 28.29 -26.97
N ILE A 365 18.15 28.25 -28.23
CA ILE A 365 17.64 29.16 -29.27
C ILE A 365 16.73 28.34 -30.17
N GLU A 366 15.46 28.72 -30.27
CA GLU A 366 14.45 27.94 -30.97
C GLU A 366 13.65 28.83 -31.92
N ASN A 367 13.33 28.33 -33.11
CA ASN A 367 12.53 29.08 -34.06
C ASN A 367 11.02 29.01 -33.73
N ALA A 368 10.24 29.93 -34.29
CA ALA A 368 8.82 30.10 -33.93
C ALA A 368 7.92 28.86 -34.10
N ASP A 369 8.28 27.91 -34.98
CA ASP A 369 7.52 26.67 -35.18
C ASP A 369 8.15 25.43 -34.50
N GLY A 370 9.25 25.61 -33.76
CA GLY A 370 9.98 24.57 -33.06
C GLY A 370 10.68 23.55 -33.97
N SER A 371 10.73 23.78 -35.28
CA SER A 371 11.36 22.86 -36.23
C SER A 371 12.89 22.91 -36.21
N LYS A 372 13.49 23.99 -35.67
CA LYS A 372 14.93 24.18 -35.53
C LYS A 372 15.28 24.69 -34.14
N PHE A 373 16.27 24.08 -33.52
CA PHE A 373 16.85 24.62 -32.29
C PHE A 373 18.34 24.37 -32.18
N MET A 374 19.02 25.26 -31.47
CA MET A 374 20.35 25.01 -30.92
C MET A 374 20.33 25.11 -29.40
N SER A 375 21.17 24.35 -28.73
CA SER A 375 21.27 24.37 -27.27
C SER A 375 22.71 24.17 -26.82
N PHE A 376 23.08 24.77 -25.69
CA PHE A 376 24.42 24.72 -25.11
C PHE A 376 24.38 25.02 -23.60
N THR A 377 25.40 24.59 -22.88
CA THR A 377 25.61 24.87 -21.46
C THR A 377 26.42 26.16 -21.31
N ALA A 378 25.78 27.22 -20.83
CA ALA A 378 26.40 28.52 -20.57
C ALA A 378 27.44 28.43 -19.44
N THR A 379 28.42 29.33 -19.51
CA THR A 379 29.44 29.53 -18.47
C THR A 379 29.38 30.91 -17.84
N ALA A 380 28.91 31.91 -18.58
CA ALA A 380 28.60 33.25 -18.09
C ALA A 380 27.96 34.09 -19.20
N ALA A 381 27.18 35.10 -18.83
CA ALA A 381 26.85 36.24 -19.68
C ALA A 381 27.65 37.50 -19.28
N ALA A 382 27.98 38.34 -20.26
CA ALA A 382 28.60 39.63 -20.02
C ALA A 382 28.23 40.64 -21.11
N THR A 383 28.29 41.93 -20.77
CA THR A 383 28.11 42.99 -21.75
C THR A 383 29.25 43.00 -22.77
N LEU A 384 28.92 43.24 -24.04
CA LEU A 384 29.86 43.31 -25.16
C LEU A 384 29.80 44.70 -25.82
N GLY A 385 30.39 45.69 -25.15
CA GLY A 385 30.22 47.10 -25.51
C GLY A 385 29.06 47.71 -24.75
N THR A 386 28.35 48.66 -25.35
CA THR A 386 27.25 49.40 -24.69
C THR A 386 25.85 48.94 -25.13
N ASP A 387 25.78 47.99 -26.06
CA ASP A 387 24.58 47.69 -26.87
C ASP A 387 24.37 46.20 -27.15
N ARG A 388 25.20 45.31 -26.60
CA ARG A 388 25.17 43.87 -26.90
C ARG A 388 25.48 43.03 -25.66
N VAL A 389 25.03 41.78 -25.67
CA VAL A 389 25.35 40.75 -24.69
C VAL A 389 26.11 39.61 -25.37
N ARG A 390 27.08 39.04 -24.64
CA ARG A 390 27.76 37.81 -25.01
C ARG A 390 27.44 36.74 -23.99
N VAL A 391 26.95 35.59 -24.46
CA VAL A 391 26.81 34.37 -23.65
C VAL A 391 27.90 33.38 -24.02
N SER A 392 28.84 33.17 -23.12
CA SER A 392 29.90 32.15 -23.25
C SER A 392 29.34 30.78 -22.88
N TYR A 393 29.79 29.70 -23.54
CA TYR A 393 29.33 28.35 -23.26
C TYR A 393 30.43 27.30 -23.47
N ILE A 394 30.22 26.08 -22.98
CA ILE A 394 31.12 24.94 -23.18
C ILE A 394 30.97 24.48 -24.64
N GLN A 395 32.02 24.63 -25.47
CA GLN A 395 31.92 24.36 -26.90
C GLN A 395 31.43 22.94 -27.23
N GLU A 396 31.86 21.93 -26.45
CA GLU A 396 31.46 20.53 -26.64
C GLU A 396 29.97 20.27 -26.31
N SER A 397 29.30 21.20 -25.63
CA SER A 397 27.88 21.10 -25.31
C SER A 397 26.95 21.62 -26.42
N LEU A 398 27.49 22.29 -27.44
CA LEU A 398 26.68 22.87 -28.51
C LEU A 398 26.06 21.77 -29.37
N ILE A 399 24.73 21.73 -29.38
CA ILE A 399 23.93 20.85 -30.23
C ILE A 399 23.01 21.66 -31.14
N TYR A 400 22.76 21.14 -32.33
CA TYR A 400 21.74 21.65 -33.26
C TYR A 400 20.81 20.51 -33.66
N SER A 401 19.52 20.82 -33.77
CA SER A 401 18.50 19.93 -34.28
C SER A 401 17.63 20.68 -35.28
N GLY A 402 17.41 20.09 -36.46
CA GLY A 402 16.61 20.66 -37.53
C GLY A 402 16.69 19.79 -38.78
N PRO A 403 15.97 20.17 -39.86
CA PRO A 403 16.00 19.45 -41.14
C PRO A 403 17.43 19.30 -41.67
N ALA A 404 17.74 18.14 -42.27
CA ALA A 404 19.08 17.83 -42.72
C ALA A 404 19.58 18.83 -43.77
N GLY A 405 20.72 19.48 -43.49
CA GLY A 405 21.34 20.44 -44.40
C GLY A 405 20.73 21.85 -44.34
N GLU A 406 19.81 22.10 -43.42
CA GLU A 406 19.19 23.41 -43.23
C GLU A 406 19.50 23.94 -41.83
N GLY A 407 20.19 25.07 -41.75
CA GLY A 407 20.38 25.85 -40.53
C GLY A 407 19.26 26.87 -40.32
N PHE A 408 19.44 27.75 -39.34
CA PHE A 408 18.63 28.95 -39.20
C PHE A 408 18.81 29.87 -40.42
N ASN A 409 17.70 30.32 -40.99
CA ASN A 409 17.66 31.28 -42.08
C ASN A 409 18.01 32.67 -41.57
N HIS A 410 18.48 33.55 -42.47
CA HIS A 410 18.74 34.94 -42.13
C HIS A 410 17.42 35.64 -41.77
N LEU A 411 17.40 36.30 -40.61
CA LEU A 411 16.23 36.94 -40.03
C LEU A 411 15.07 35.98 -39.75
N GLU A 412 15.39 34.72 -39.43
CA GLU A 412 14.41 33.78 -38.90
C GLU A 412 14.04 34.16 -37.47
N ALA A 413 12.75 34.24 -37.14
CA ALA A 413 12.30 34.49 -35.77
C ALA A 413 12.80 33.36 -34.85
N ALA A 414 13.51 33.75 -33.80
CA ALA A 414 14.14 32.84 -32.86
C ALA A 414 14.03 33.38 -31.43
N THR A 415 13.65 32.52 -30.50
CA THR A 415 13.52 32.86 -29.08
C THR A 415 14.75 32.37 -28.34
N PHE A 416 15.38 33.24 -27.57
CA PHE A 416 16.37 32.88 -26.56
C PHE A 416 15.63 32.38 -25.32
N ILE A 417 15.97 31.17 -24.87
CA ILE A 417 15.32 30.52 -23.74
C ILE A 417 16.40 30.08 -22.76
N ASN A 418 16.40 30.63 -21.54
CA ASN A 418 17.18 30.03 -20.44
C ASN A 418 16.32 28.94 -19.78
N THR A 419 16.48 27.69 -20.22
CA THR A 419 15.70 26.55 -19.73
C THR A 419 16.01 26.16 -18.29
N SER A 420 17.07 26.75 -17.72
CA SER A 420 17.51 26.51 -16.34
C SER A 420 17.08 27.59 -15.35
N ALA A 421 16.84 28.83 -15.81
CA ALA A 421 16.56 29.94 -14.90
C ALA A 421 15.06 30.10 -14.58
N THR A 422 14.74 30.11 -13.29
CA THR A 422 13.46 30.57 -12.75
C THR A 422 13.61 32.05 -12.37
N THR A 423 12.63 32.90 -12.71
CA THR A 423 12.64 34.34 -12.37
C THR A 423 11.95 34.64 -11.03
N GLY A 424 11.80 33.62 -10.18
CA GLY A 424 10.98 33.65 -8.97
C GLY A 424 9.78 32.68 -9.05
N LEU A 425 8.81 32.88 -8.16
CA LEU A 425 7.58 32.08 -8.14
C LEU A 425 6.66 32.48 -9.30
N ALA A 426 5.98 31.50 -9.88
CA ALA A 426 4.99 31.73 -10.93
C ALA A 426 3.74 32.42 -10.35
N ASP A 427 3.41 33.61 -10.86
CA ASP A 427 2.25 34.41 -10.42
C ASP A 427 0.90 33.78 -10.78
N ASN A 428 0.89 32.86 -11.76
CA ASN A 428 -0.33 32.18 -12.21
C ASN A 428 -0.66 30.91 -11.40
N VAL A 429 0.15 30.58 -10.40
CA VAL A 429 -0.10 29.47 -9.49
C VAL A 429 -0.63 30.05 -8.19
N GLU A 430 -1.83 29.64 -7.80
CA GLU A 430 -2.41 30.10 -6.54
C GLU A 430 -1.73 29.41 -5.35
N TRP A 431 -1.67 30.11 -4.22
CA TRP A 431 -1.08 29.58 -2.99
C TRP A 431 0.39 29.15 -3.14
N ASN A 432 1.12 29.69 -4.11
CA ASN A 432 2.42 29.17 -4.59
C ASN A 432 3.59 29.24 -3.60
N THR A 433 3.34 29.60 -2.35
CA THR A 433 4.38 29.65 -1.30
C THR A 433 4.55 28.27 -0.67
N TYR A 434 5.81 27.93 -0.35
CA TYR A 434 6.21 26.69 0.30
C TYR A 434 5.30 26.26 1.47
N HIS A 435 5.00 27.16 2.40
CA HIS A 435 4.28 26.83 3.64
C HIS A 435 2.82 26.39 3.49
N TYR A 436 2.19 26.62 2.33
CA TYR A 436 0.82 26.15 2.08
C TYR A 436 0.74 24.68 1.66
N TYR A 437 1.88 24.07 1.32
CA TYR A 437 1.98 22.70 0.83
C TYR A 437 2.95 21.84 1.63
N HIS A 438 3.90 22.47 2.32
CA HIS A 438 4.97 21.80 3.06
C HIS A 438 5.05 22.32 4.50
N ASP A 439 5.23 21.41 5.45
CA ASP A 439 5.37 21.72 6.87
C ASP A 439 6.75 21.35 7.45
N HIS A 440 7.69 20.89 6.62
CA HIS A 440 9.07 20.59 7.02
C HIS A 440 9.97 21.82 6.95
N VAL A 441 11.21 21.64 7.40
CA VAL A 441 12.21 22.70 7.35
C VAL A 441 12.65 22.87 5.91
N ASP A 442 12.55 24.10 5.38
CA ASP A 442 13.02 24.46 4.05
C ASP A 442 14.54 24.68 4.06
N ASN A 443 15.30 23.58 4.07
CA ASN A 443 16.76 23.58 4.15
C ASN A 443 17.44 22.76 3.04
N GLY A 444 16.67 22.34 2.03
CA GLY A 444 17.15 21.52 0.90
C GLY A 444 17.58 20.08 1.26
N THR A 445 17.38 19.64 2.52
CA THR A 445 17.80 18.29 2.97
C THR A 445 16.69 17.51 3.69
N SER A 446 15.67 18.21 4.18
CA SER A 446 14.51 17.62 4.84
C SER A 446 13.39 17.40 3.82
N TYR A 447 12.60 16.34 4.02
CA TYR A 447 11.49 15.96 3.15
C TYR A 447 10.17 15.96 3.94
N CYS A 448 9.05 16.02 3.24
CA CYS A 448 7.76 15.65 3.81
C CYS A 448 7.74 14.17 4.25
N GLU A 449 7.51 13.92 5.53
CA GLU A 449 7.26 12.60 6.12
C GLU A 449 5.81 12.13 5.85
N ALA A 450 5.53 10.82 5.98
CA ALA A 450 4.20 10.25 5.66
C ALA A 450 3.05 10.82 6.51
N GLY A 451 3.37 11.34 7.71
CA GLY A 451 2.42 11.92 8.65
C GLY A 451 2.33 13.44 8.61
N ARG A 452 2.97 14.09 7.64
CA ARG A 452 2.99 15.55 7.49
C ARG A 452 1.87 16.02 6.55
N ILE A 453 1.72 17.33 6.38
CA ILE A 453 0.72 17.90 5.47
C ILE A 453 0.92 17.33 4.07
N GLN A 454 -0.16 16.80 3.49
CA GLN A 454 -0.22 16.25 2.14
C GLN A 454 -1.50 16.75 1.47
N HIS A 455 -1.52 16.78 0.14
CA HIS A 455 -2.65 17.32 -0.61
C HIS A 455 -3.06 16.41 -1.77
N PHE A 456 -4.33 16.50 -2.10
CA PHE A 456 -4.91 15.84 -3.27
C PHE A 456 -5.51 16.85 -4.25
N ASP A 457 -6.05 17.97 -3.76
CA ASP A 457 -6.89 18.93 -4.47
C ASP A 457 -6.09 20.09 -5.09
N PHE A 458 -5.19 19.76 -6.01
CA PHE A 458 -4.43 20.75 -6.81
C PHE A 458 -5.31 21.36 -7.93
N ASP A 459 -4.72 22.16 -8.82
CA ASP A 459 -5.45 22.94 -9.85
C ASP A 459 -6.42 22.10 -10.70
N TYR A 460 -6.06 20.86 -11.01
CA TYR A 460 -6.92 19.95 -11.77
C TYR A 460 -8.29 19.72 -11.10
N TRP A 461 -8.35 19.77 -9.77
CA TRP A 461 -9.56 19.53 -8.98
C TRP A 461 -10.61 20.64 -9.17
N THR A 462 -10.15 21.86 -9.43
CA THR A 462 -10.99 23.06 -9.56
C THR A 462 -10.99 23.64 -10.97
N ALA A 463 -10.57 22.87 -11.96
CA ALA A 463 -10.37 23.34 -13.34
C ALA A 463 -11.61 23.97 -14.00
N GLY A 464 -12.83 23.66 -13.56
CA GLY A 464 -14.04 24.31 -14.09
C GLY A 464 -14.56 25.50 -13.27
N GLY A 465 -13.77 26.00 -12.31
CA GLY A 465 -14.07 27.22 -11.55
C GLY A 465 -14.86 27.02 -10.26
N THR A 466 -15.43 28.11 -9.76
CA THR A 466 -15.89 28.27 -8.35
C THR A 466 -16.96 27.27 -7.88
N SER A 467 -17.86 26.82 -8.76
CA SER A 467 -18.91 25.85 -8.44
C SER A 467 -18.70 24.47 -9.07
N CYS A 468 -17.52 24.21 -9.62
CA CYS A 468 -17.21 23.03 -10.41
C CYS A 468 -16.14 22.19 -9.71
N ASP A 469 -16.48 20.94 -9.41
CA ASP A 469 -15.52 19.89 -9.10
C ASP A 469 -15.99 18.59 -9.78
N ILE A 470 -15.31 17.49 -9.46
CA ILE A 470 -15.59 16.17 -10.03
C ILE A 470 -17.00 15.63 -9.69
N PHE A 471 -17.67 16.18 -8.69
CA PHE A 471 -19.00 15.79 -8.24
C PHE A 471 -20.10 16.63 -8.86
N SER A 472 -19.93 17.95 -9.02
CA SER A 472 -20.95 18.82 -9.63
C SER A 472 -20.87 18.92 -11.14
N CYS A 473 -19.66 18.87 -11.70
CA CYS A 473 -19.41 19.17 -13.10
C CYS A 473 -18.35 18.22 -13.67
N PRO A 474 -18.57 16.89 -13.60
CA PRO A 474 -17.58 15.88 -13.97
C PRO A 474 -17.08 16.06 -15.40
N GLU A 475 -17.95 16.38 -16.36
CA GLU A 475 -17.56 16.56 -17.77
C GLU A 475 -16.53 17.67 -17.96
N THR A 476 -16.63 18.77 -17.20
CA THR A 476 -15.65 19.87 -17.29
C THR A 476 -14.30 19.43 -16.73
N ILE A 477 -14.30 18.71 -15.61
CA ILE A 477 -13.07 18.23 -14.98
C ILE A 477 -12.38 17.14 -15.84
N TYR A 478 -13.16 16.18 -16.36
CA TYR A 478 -12.65 15.08 -17.19
C TYR A 478 -12.24 15.49 -18.60
N ASN A 479 -12.56 16.72 -19.03
CA ASN A 479 -12.14 17.29 -20.31
C ASN A 479 -11.28 18.55 -20.12
N SER A 480 -10.77 18.79 -18.91
CA SER A 480 -9.88 19.92 -18.63
C SER A 480 -8.50 19.73 -19.25
N GLU A 481 -7.72 20.81 -19.32
CA GLU A 481 -6.34 20.77 -19.83
C GLU A 481 -5.38 19.94 -18.95
N TYR A 482 -5.78 19.66 -17.70
CA TYR A 482 -5.01 18.88 -16.75
C TYR A 482 -5.07 17.36 -17.01
N VAL A 483 -5.95 16.91 -17.90
CA VAL A 483 -6.14 15.48 -18.18
C VAL A 483 -4.88 14.92 -18.85
N TYR A 484 -4.24 13.96 -18.17
CA TYR A 484 -3.12 13.18 -18.70
C TYR A 484 -3.60 11.90 -19.37
N MET A 485 -4.51 11.17 -18.70
CA MET A 485 -5.20 10.02 -19.27
C MET A 485 -6.70 10.30 -19.22
N SER A 486 -7.33 10.32 -20.40
CA SER A 486 -8.78 10.46 -20.52
C SER A 486 -9.52 9.35 -19.78
N ARG A 487 -10.66 9.72 -19.21
CA ARG A 487 -11.50 8.81 -18.43
C ARG A 487 -11.84 7.54 -19.24
N SER A 488 -11.35 6.41 -18.78
CA SER A 488 -11.40 5.12 -19.49
C SER A 488 -12.04 4.05 -18.61
N PHE A 489 -12.96 3.26 -19.18
CA PHE A 489 -13.65 2.19 -18.46
C PHE A 489 -12.90 0.87 -18.57
N PHE A 490 -12.83 0.16 -17.45
CA PHE A 490 -12.29 -1.18 -17.35
C PHE A 490 -13.34 -2.10 -16.74
N ALA A 491 -13.72 -3.13 -17.50
CA ALA A 491 -14.68 -4.12 -17.03
C ALA A 491 -14.10 -4.98 -15.89
N LYS A 492 -14.97 -5.42 -14.98
CA LYS A 492 -14.67 -6.32 -13.86
C LYS A 492 -13.92 -7.58 -14.25
N GLY A 493 -14.24 -8.15 -15.41
CA GLY A 493 -13.70 -9.46 -15.81
C GLY A 493 -14.20 -10.60 -14.90
N ASN A 494 -13.55 -11.75 -14.97
CA ASN A 494 -13.95 -12.98 -14.25
C ASN A 494 -12.94 -13.43 -13.18
N SER A 495 -11.90 -12.64 -12.94
CA SER A 495 -10.82 -12.98 -12.01
C SER A 495 -10.56 -11.81 -11.06
N PRO A 496 -10.06 -12.08 -9.85
CA PRO A 496 -9.52 -11.05 -8.97
C PRO A 496 -8.53 -10.12 -9.67
N GLN A 497 -8.55 -8.84 -9.31
CA GLN A 497 -7.69 -7.83 -9.93
C GLN A 497 -6.81 -7.12 -8.90
N VAL A 498 -5.56 -6.86 -9.28
CA VAL A 498 -4.67 -5.96 -8.55
C VAL A 498 -4.37 -4.74 -9.43
N LEU A 499 -4.63 -3.55 -8.88
CA LEU A 499 -4.49 -2.25 -9.52
C LEU A 499 -3.31 -1.54 -8.88
N TYR A 500 -2.21 -1.45 -9.62
CA TYR A 500 -0.99 -0.80 -9.14
C TYR A 500 -0.89 0.61 -9.72
N VAL A 501 -0.74 1.61 -8.86
CA VAL A 501 -0.38 2.98 -9.28
C VAL A 501 1.06 3.24 -8.91
N LYS A 502 1.89 3.42 -9.95
CA LYS A 502 3.34 3.57 -9.83
C LYS A 502 3.70 5.05 -9.78
N GLY A 503 4.32 5.51 -8.71
CA GLY A 503 4.86 6.87 -8.61
C GLY A 503 3.84 7.99 -8.39
N GLY A 504 2.67 7.72 -7.78
CA GLY A 504 1.67 8.77 -7.56
C GLY A 504 0.60 8.42 -6.52
N GLN A 505 -0.14 9.44 -6.13
CA GLN A 505 -1.29 9.34 -5.22
C GLN A 505 -2.54 8.86 -5.95
N ILE A 506 -3.51 8.33 -5.20
CA ILE A 506 -4.77 7.81 -5.75
C ILE A 506 -5.98 8.47 -5.09
N LEU A 507 -7.01 8.77 -5.88
CA LEU A 507 -8.35 9.08 -5.41
C LEU A 507 -9.27 7.86 -5.62
N VAL A 508 -10.04 7.48 -4.61
CA VAL A 508 -10.92 6.29 -4.66
C VAL A 508 -12.34 6.65 -4.22
N ARG A 509 -13.32 6.12 -4.95
CA ARG A 509 -14.75 6.17 -4.62
C ARG A 509 -15.57 5.16 -5.42
N GLY A 510 -16.83 4.99 -5.04
CA GLY A 510 -17.88 4.38 -5.86
C GLY A 510 -18.38 3.05 -5.33
N ILE A 511 -18.91 2.23 -6.25
CA ILE A 511 -19.55 0.96 -5.93
C ILE A 511 -18.69 -0.20 -6.43
N VAL A 512 -18.11 -0.95 -5.52
CA VAL A 512 -17.22 -2.08 -5.81
C VAL A 512 -18.04 -3.30 -6.22
N ASP A 513 -17.87 -3.71 -7.47
CA ASP A 513 -18.40 -4.96 -8.01
C ASP A 513 -17.23 -5.89 -8.41
N GLY A 514 -16.71 -6.65 -7.45
CA GLY A 514 -15.68 -7.68 -7.68
C GLY A 514 -14.64 -7.72 -6.57
N MET A 515 -13.55 -8.44 -6.83
CA MET A 515 -12.42 -8.57 -5.90
C MET A 515 -11.24 -7.76 -6.41
N TYR A 516 -10.86 -6.72 -5.66
CA TYR A 516 -9.83 -5.76 -6.04
C TYR A 516 -8.85 -5.52 -4.90
N THR A 517 -7.58 -5.33 -5.26
CA THR A 517 -6.58 -4.71 -4.39
C THR A 517 -5.96 -3.53 -5.11
N ILE A 518 -5.94 -2.36 -4.47
CA ILE A 518 -5.22 -1.19 -4.93
C ILE A 518 -3.91 -1.10 -4.15
N VAL A 519 -2.79 -0.89 -4.85
CA VAL A 519 -1.47 -0.73 -4.24
C VAL A 519 -0.73 0.47 -4.83
N THR A 520 -0.06 1.25 -4.00
CA THR A 520 0.86 2.32 -4.42
C THR A 520 2.31 1.97 -4.10
N ASP A 521 3.23 2.76 -4.67
CA ASP A 521 4.58 2.87 -4.12
C ASP A 521 4.57 3.60 -2.77
N ASP A 522 5.66 3.50 -2.01
CA ASP A 522 5.83 4.16 -0.72
C ASP A 522 5.73 5.68 -0.87
N TYR A 523 6.61 6.25 -1.71
CA TYR A 523 6.68 7.66 -2.03
C TYR A 523 7.23 7.86 -3.44
N THR A 524 7.16 9.09 -3.90
CA THR A 524 7.71 9.53 -5.17
C THR A 524 8.52 10.79 -4.95
N GLU A 525 9.76 10.78 -5.42
CA GLU A 525 10.64 11.95 -5.37
C GLU A 525 10.40 12.82 -6.60
N TYR A 526 10.53 14.14 -6.42
CA TYR A 526 10.42 15.10 -7.52
C TYR A 526 11.37 16.28 -7.28
N ARG A 527 11.86 16.90 -8.36
CA ARG A 527 12.58 18.18 -8.29
C ARG A 527 11.59 19.30 -8.03
N ARG A 528 11.87 20.12 -7.02
CA ARG A 528 11.12 21.37 -6.81
C ARG A 528 11.31 22.29 -8.01
N HIS A 529 10.29 23.09 -8.29
CA HIS A 529 10.23 23.88 -9.53
C HIS A 529 10.81 25.26 -9.36
N ASP A 530 10.82 25.80 -8.14
CA ASP A 530 11.48 27.06 -7.82
C ASP A 530 13.00 26.89 -7.73
N ASP A 531 13.46 25.73 -7.25
CA ASP A 531 14.86 25.31 -7.19
C ASP A 531 15.00 23.84 -7.57
N ASN A 532 15.60 23.57 -8.73
CA ASN A 532 15.75 22.23 -9.28
C ASN A 532 16.84 21.39 -8.59
N ASP A 533 17.69 21.99 -7.75
CA ASP A 533 18.68 21.27 -6.94
C ASP A 533 18.07 20.65 -5.68
N ILE A 534 16.85 21.08 -5.31
CA ILE A 534 16.11 20.53 -4.19
C ILE A 534 15.22 19.38 -4.67
N ILE A 535 15.42 18.21 -4.07
CA ILE A 535 14.52 17.06 -4.19
C ILE A 535 13.57 17.04 -3.01
N ASP A 536 12.29 16.85 -3.28
CA ASP A 536 11.26 16.63 -2.26
C ASP A 536 10.47 15.34 -2.54
N ARG A 537 9.54 14.98 -1.64
CA ARG A 537 8.79 13.72 -1.66
C ARG A 537 7.30 13.92 -1.48
N VAL A 538 6.53 13.21 -2.29
CA VAL A 538 5.10 12.99 -2.06
C VAL A 538 4.86 11.51 -1.74
N TRP A 539 4.08 11.22 -0.72
CA TRP A 539 3.79 9.85 -0.31
C TRP A 539 2.70 9.23 -1.17
N GLY A 540 2.77 7.92 -1.41
CA GLY A 540 1.72 7.16 -2.09
C GLY A 540 0.49 7.00 -1.21
N ASN A 541 -0.25 8.09 -1.02
CA ASN A 541 -1.49 8.11 -0.25
C ASN A 541 -2.66 7.64 -1.09
N ILE A 542 -3.62 6.99 -0.43
CA ILE A 542 -4.93 6.67 -1.00
C ILE A 542 -5.97 7.61 -0.35
N TRP A 543 -6.56 8.47 -1.17
CA TRP A 543 -7.56 9.44 -0.76
C TRP A 543 -8.96 8.91 -1.02
N LEU A 544 -9.75 8.77 0.04
CA LEU A 544 -11.17 8.44 -0.06
C LEU A 544 -11.95 9.73 -0.27
N ILE A 545 -12.43 9.97 -1.49
CA ILE A 545 -13.06 11.23 -1.88
C ILE A 545 -14.58 11.23 -1.79
N ASP A 546 -15.18 10.05 -1.64
CA ASP A 546 -16.62 9.78 -1.48
C ASP A 546 -16.78 8.35 -0.93
N ASP A 547 -18.02 7.90 -0.70
CA ASP A 547 -18.34 6.54 -0.29
C ASP A 547 -17.66 5.48 -1.18
N ILE A 548 -17.20 4.40 -0.56
CA ILE A 548 -16.67 3.21 -1.23
C ILE A 548 -17.35 1.97 -0.64
N VAL A 549 -18.35 1.44 -1.33
CA VAL A 549 -19.24 0.38 -0.80
C VAL A 549 -19.33 -0.81 -1.75
N TYR A 550 -19.55 -2.01 -1.22
CA TYR A 550 -19.80 -3.17 -2.07
C TYR A 550 -21.18 -3.10 -2.72
N SER A 551 -21.31 -3.64 -3.93
CA SER A 551 -22.54 -3.51 -4.73
C SER A 551 -23.80 -4.11 -4.09
N ASP A 552 -23.63 -5.04 -3.15
CA ASP A 552 -24.68 -5.71 -2.40
C ASP A 552 -24.84 -5.20 -0.95
N SER A 553 -24.11 -4.14 -0.57
CA SER A 553 -24.21 -3.56 0.77
C SER A 553 -25.58 -2.92 1.01
N TYR A 554 -26.01 -2.91 2.27
CA TYR A 554 -27.18 -2.16 2.69
C TYR A 554 -26.94 -0.65 2.56
N GLY A 555 -28.02 0.14 2.55
CA GLY A 555 -27.92 1.59 2.31
C GLY A 555 -27.08 2.38 3.33
N ASN A 556 -26.85 1.82 4.51
CA ASN A 556 -25.95 2.36 5.54
C ASN A 556 -24.49 1.90 5.40
N GLY A 557 -24.14 1.17 4.34
CA GLY A 557 -22.80 0.62 4.10
C GLY A 557 -22.57 -0.76 4.72
N MET A 558 -23.51 -1.27 5.54
CA MET A 558 -23.38 -2.58 6.15
C MET A 558 -23.25 -3.68 5.09
N ILE A 559 -22.24 -4.52 5.28
CA ILE A 559 -21.99 -5.70 4.43
C ILE A 559 -22.96 -6.85 4.75
N ILE A 560 -23.09 -7.78 3.81
CA ILE A 560 -23.77 -9.06 4.07
C ILE A 560 -22.79 -9.98 4.82
N HIS A 561 -23.18 -10.39 6.03
CA HIS A 561 -22.36 -11.27 6.87
C HIS A 561 -22.20 -12.66 6.24
N PRO A 562 -21.06 -13.37 6.39
CA PRO A 562 -20.90 -14.74 5.92
C PRO A 562 -22.01 -15.70 6.33
N THR A 563 -22.60 -15.51 7.51
CA THR A 563 -23.70 -16.34 8.03
C THR A 563 -25.02 -16.15 7.26
N ASP A 564 -25.19 -14.99 6.61
CA ASP A 564 -26.35 -14.62 5.80
C ASP A 564 -26.11 -14.81 4.29
N GLY A 565 -25.03 -15.50 3.91
CA GLY A 565 -24.66 -15.78 2.52
C GLY A 565 -23.40 -15.07 2.04
N GLY A 566 -22.92 -14.05 2.78
CA GLY A 566 -21.71 -13.29 2.48
C GLY A 566 -21.77 -12.45 1.20
N THR A 567 -20.69 -11.72 0.91
CA THR A 567 -20.55 -10.85 -0.29
C THR A 567 -19.46 -11.32 -1.25
N GLU A 568 -19.74 -11.35 -2.56
CA GLU A 568 -18.71 -11.69 -3.58
C GLU A 568 -17.73 -10.55 -3.88
N HIS A 569 -17.86 -9.41 -3.19
CA HIS A 569 -17.08 -8.22 -3.43
C HIS A 569 -16.12 -7.97 -2.29
N VAL A 570 -14.87 -7.63 -2.63
CA VAL A 570 -13.82 -7.37 -1.64
C VAL A 570 -12.91 -6.28 -2.19
N LEU A 571 -12.57 -5.31 -1.35
CA LEU A 571 -11.59 -4.28 -1.67
C LEU A 571 -10.47 -4.26 -0.64
N GLY A 572 -9.22 -4.34 -1.11
CA GLY A 572 -8.02 -4.07 -0.33
C GLY A 572 -7.35 -2.78 -0.76
N LEU A 573 -6.95 -1.94 0.20
CA LEU A 573 -6.22 -0.69 -0.04
C LEU A 573 -4.86 -0.78 0.65
N ILE A 574 -3.79 -0.87 -0.14
CA ILE A 574 -2.40 -0.91 0.33
C ILE A 574 -1.74 0.43 -0.02
N ALA A 575 -1.74 1.35 0.94
CA ALA A 575 -1.14 2.66 0.80
C ALA A 575 0.33 2.64 1.24
N GLY A 576 1.19 3.21 0.41
CA GLY A 576 2.59 3.46 0.71
C GLY A 576 2.77 4.45 1.85
N GLY A 577 1.97 5.53 1.82
CA GLY A 577 1.82 6.48 2.91
C GLY A 577 0.62 6.14 3.78
N SER A 578 -0.38 7.00 3.72
CA SER A 578 -1.60 6.95 4.52
C SER A 578 -2.84 6.65 3.67
N VAL A 579 -3.87 6.09 4.32
CA VAL A 579 -5.24 6.13 3.78
C VAL A 579 -5.94 7.34 4.42
N ILE A 580 -6.39 8.29 3.61
CA ILE A 580 -6.87 9.58 4.10
C ILE A 580 -8.30 9.82 3.61
N ILE A 581 -9.20 10.13 4.54
CA ILE A 581 -10.55 10.60 4.22
C ILE A 581 -10.45 12.06 3.80
N ALA A 582 -10.64 12.33 2.50
CA ALA A 582 -10.48 13.65 1.93
C ALA A 582 -11.60 14.60 2.39
N ASN A 583 -11.28 15.89 2.53
CA ASN A 583 -12.25 16.95 2.82
C ASN A 583 -13.04 17.33 1.56
N THR A 584 -14.01 16.51 1.17
CA THR A 584 -14.85 16.73 -0.01
C THR A 584 -16.30 17.00 0.38
N ARG A 585 -17.08 17.57 -0.55
CA ARG A 585 -18.50 17.87 -0.34
C ARG A 585 -19.33 16.63 0.04
N PRO A 586 -19.17 15.46 -0.63
CA PRO A 586 -19.88 14.24 -0.21
C PRO A 586 -19.51 13.82 1.22
N ASN A 587 -18.23 13.92 1.59
CA ASN A 587 -17.73 13.55 2.91
C ASN A 587 -18.01 14.60 4.01
N GLY A 588 -19.07 15.40 3.89
CA GLY A 588 -19.47 16.32 4.95
C GLY A 588 -18.57 17.53 5.21
N ALA A 589 -17.80 17.96 4.21
CA ALA A 589 -17.01 19.19 4.29
C ALA A 589 -17.79 20.38 4.86
N ARG A 590 -17.04 21.28 5.54
CA ARG A 590 -17.58 22.50 6.17
C ARG A 590 -18.60 22.22 7.26
N GLY A 591 -18.30 21.30 8.17
CA GLY A 591 -19.20 20.99 9.28
C GLY A 591 -20.59 20.52 8.81
N GLN A 592 -20.64 19.58 7.86
CA GLN A 592 -21.88 19.02 7.28
C GLN A 592 -22.79 20.04 6.55
N GLN A 593 -22.27 21.16 6.06
CA GLN A 593 -23.06 22.08 5.22
C GLN A 593 -23.41 21.50 3.84
N TYR A 594 -22.71 20.44 3.41
CA TYR A 594 -22.95 19.76 2.14
C TYR A 594 -23.49 18.35 2.36
N GLY A 595 -22.63 17.33 2.27
CA GLY A 595 -22.96 15.96 2.64
C GLY A 595 -22.80 15.73 4.14
N SER A 596 -22.76 14.47 4.51
CA SER A 596 -22.41 14.01 5.84
C SER A 596 -21.87 12.59 5.73
N ASP A 597 -21.01 12.25 6.68
CA ASP A 597 -20.56 10.88 6.89
C ASP A 597 -19.72 10.34 5.72
N ILE A 598 -19.18 9.15 5.88
CA ILE A 598 -18.57 8.37 4.79
C ILE A 598 -18.72 6.89 5.11
N LYS A 599 -19.03 6.09 4.09
CA LYS A 599 -19.14 4.63 4.17
C LYS A 599 -17.98 3.98 3.45
N ILE A 600 -17.33 3.04 4.13
CA ILE A 600 -16.11 2.39 3.67
C ILE A 600 -16.21 0.89 3.86
N ASN A 601 -16.21 0.16 2.75
CA ASN A 601 -16.15 -1.29 2.71
C ASN A 601 -14.80 -1.71 2.12
N ALA A 602 -13.80 -1.85 2.97
CA ALA A 602 -12.44 -2.17 2.53
C ALA A 602 -11.53 -2.67 3.67
N ALA A 603 -10.59 -3.53 3.32
CA ALA A 603 -9.41 -3.82 4.13
C ALA A 603 -8.34 -2.74 3.87
N LEU A 604 -7.96 -1.99 4.92
CA LEU A 604 -7.01 -0.88 4.82
C LEU A 604 -5.64 -1.28 5.37
N LEU A 605 -4.58 -0.93 4.65
CA LEU A 605 -3.19 -1.07 5.10
C LEU A 605 -2.39 0.18 4.73
N ALA A 606 -1.92 0.93 5.73
CA ALA A 606 -1.05 2.09 5.59
C ALA A 606 0.38 1.74 6.05
N MET A 607 1.29 1.52 5.10
CA MET A 607 2.63 0.94 5.38
C MET A 607 3.54 1.87 6.19
N ASN A 608 3.53 3.17 5.89
CA ASN A 608 4.36 4.16 6.59
C ASN A 608 3.51 5.23 7.30
N GLY A 609 2.21 5.23 7.06
CA GLY A 609 1.26 6.25 7.50
C GLY A 609 0.22 5.73 8.49
N GLY A 610 -0.94 6.39 8.48
CA GLY A 610 -2.11 6.03 9.28
C GLY A 610 -3.39 5.96 8.46
N PHE A 611 -4.48 5.56 9.11
CA PHE A 611 -5.83 5.86 8.63
C PHE A 611 -6.37 7.11 9.35
N LEU A 612 -6.49 8.24 8.64
CA LEU A 612 -6.80 9.54 9.24
C LEU A 612 -7.77 10.39 8.41
N SER A 613 -8.36 11.39 9.04
CA SER A 613 -9.13 12.42 8.35
C SER A 613 -8.24 13.56 7.85
N HIS A 614 -8.60 14.17 6.73
CA HIS A 614 -7.93 15.36 6.20
C HIS A 614 -8.31 16.61 7.03
N TYR A 615 -7.87 16.67 8.28
CA TYR A 615 -8.26 17.73 9.23
C TYR A 615 -7.41 19.01 9.12
N TRP A 616 -6.27 19.00 8.42
CA TRP A 616 -5.46 20.23 8.24
C TRP A 616 -6.06 21.17 7.20
N GLN A 617 -6.76 20.64 6.20
CA GLN A 617 -7.64 21.43 5.35
C GLN A 617 -8.99 21.59 6.04
N ASN A 618 -9.08 22.53 6.97
CA ASN A 618 -10.31 22.79 7.73
C ASN A 618 -10.89 24.18 7.49
N SER A 619 -12.14 24.33 7.87
CA SER A 619 -12.93 25.56 7.68
C SER A 619 -13.19 26.32 8.98
N LEU A 620 -12.44 26.05 10.05
CA LEU A 620 -12.56 26.80 11.30
C LEU A 620 -12.16 28.28 11.12
N LEU A 621 -12.68 29.15 11.99
CA LEU A 621 -12.31 30.57 12.01
C LEU A 621 -10.90 30.79 12.59
N ASP A 622 -10.54 30.01 13.61
CA ASP A 622 -9.21 29.94 14.21
C ASP A 622 -8.60 28.56 13.90
N TYR A 623 -7.27 28.41 13.89
CA TYR A 623 -6.59 27.12 13.65
C TYR A 623 -6.68 26.58 12.21
N HIS A 624 -6.93 27.45 11.23
CA HIS A 624 -7.01 27.09 9.81
C HIS A 624 -5.78 27.50 9.01
N ASN A 625 -4.94 28.40 9.53
CA ASN A 625 -3.84 28.99 8.78
C ASN A 625 -2.50 28.31 9.13
N TRP A 626 -1.59 28.23 8.16
CA TRP A 626 -0.26 27.68 8.39
C TRP A 626 0.53 28.50 9.43
N ASN A 627 0.26 29.81 9.54
CA ASN A 627 0.97 30.76 10.38
C ASN A 627 0.21 31.20 11.64
N ASP A 628 -0.70 30.37 12.16
CA ASP A 628 -1.47 30.67 13.39
C ASP A 628 -0.61 30.86 14.66
N GLY A 629 0.72 30.73 14.56
CA GLY A 629 1.67 31.06 15.64
C GLY A 629 1.61 30.09 16.82
N LEU A 630 1.16 28.87 16.56
CA LEU A 630 0.89 27.87 17.59
C LEU A 630 2.17 27.19 18.05
N GLY A 631 2.27 26.91 19.35
CA GLY A 631 3.39 26.15 19.92
C GLY A 631 3.51 24.70 19.44
N PHE A 632 2.54 24.23 18.64
CA PHE A 632 2.49 22.91 18.03
C PHE A 632 3.03 22.87 16.59
N GLY A 633 3.53 24.00 16.08
CA GLY A 633 4.01 24.13 14.70
C GLY A 633 2.87 24.39 13.69
N ILE A 634 3.12 24.05 12.43
CA ILE A 634 2.14 24.16 11.34
C ILE A 634 1.16 22.99 11.48
N ILE A 635 -0.13 23.29 11.63
CA ILE A 635 -1.17 22.27 11.84
C ILE A 635 -2.23 22.26 10.74
N ALA A 636 -2.30 23.32 9.94
CA ALA A 636 -3.33 23.58 8.94
C ALA A 636 -2.71 24.19 7.67
N ASP A 637 -3.42 24.06 6.54
CA ASP A 637 -2.91 24.45 5.22
C ASP A 637 -3.42 25.80 4.69
N GLY A 638 -4.31 26.49 5.41
CA GLY A 638 -4.93 27.75 4.97
C GLY A 638 -6.00 27.60 3.87
N ARG A 639 -6.16 26.43 3.26
CA ARG A 639 -6.96 26.25 2.02
C ARG A 639 -8.40 25.86 2.30
N GLY A 640 -8.72 25.35 3.49
CA GLY A 640 -10.06 24.82 3.76
C GLY A 640 -11.21 25.83 3.63
N GLY A 641 -10.97 27.12 3.91
CA GLY A 641 -11.95 28.19 3.66
C GLY A 641 -12.20 28.50 2.19
N HIS A 642 -11.34 28.00 1.29
CA HIS A 642 -11.34 28.23 -0.15
C HIS A 642 -11.70 26.99 -0.96
N ARG A 643 -11.92 25.85 -0.30
CA ARG A 643 -12.35 24.59 -0.92
C ARG A 643 -13.80 24.29 -0.61
N ASN A 644 -14.35 23.28 -1.29
CA ASN A 644 -15.76 22.87 -1.18
C ASN A 644 -16.69 24.06 -1.49
N HIS A 645 -16.80 24.37 -2.78
CA HIS A 645 -16.98 25.71 -3.40
C HIS A 645 -15.68 26.50 -3.44
N TYR A 646 -15.01 26.35 -4.58
CA TYR A 646 -13.71 26.94 -4.83
C TYR A 646 -13.78 28.48 -4.81
N ARG A 647 -12.80 29.08 -4.14
CA ARG A 647 -12.53 30.52 -4.11
C ARG A 647 -11.05 30.71 -4.36
N SER A 648 -10.69 31.62 -5.27
CA SER A 648 -9.28 31.97 -5.49
C SER A 648 -8.64 32.52 -4.21
N ASP A 649 -7.31 32.51 -4.14
CA ASP A 649 -6.55 33.15 -3.06
C ASP A 649 -6.71 34.68 -3.03
N GLU A 650 -7.11 35.30 -4.14
CA GLU A 650 -7.47 36.74 -4.20
C GLU A 650 -8.71 37.10 -3.37
N GLN A 651 -9.54 36.12 -3.04
CA GLN A 651 -10.78 36.32 -2.29
C GLN A 651 -10.60 35.90 -0.83
N SER A 652 -11.32 36.52 0.11
CA SER A 652 -11.37 35.98 1.47
C SER A 652 -12.04 34.61 1.49
N GLY A 653 -11.43 33.67 2.22
CA GLY A 653 -12.01 32.37 2.56
C GLY A 653 -13.30 32.51 3.37
N ILE A 654 -14.14 31.47 3.30
CA ILE A 654 -15.38 31.35 4.08
C ILE A 654 -15.14 30.31 5.17
N TYR A 655 -15.46 30.64 6.41
CA TYR A 655 -15.20 29.79 7.57
C TYR A 655 -16.48 29.50 8.36
N THR A 656 -16.52 28.36 9.05
CA THR A 656 -17.68 27.80 9.77
C THR A 656 -17.66 28.09 11.27
N GLY A 657 -16.76 28.97 11.73
CA GLY A 657 -16.64 29.29 13.16
C GLY A 657 -15.83 28.21 13.88
N THR A 658 -16.43 27.55 14.87
CA THR A 658 -15.74 26.56 15.72
C THR A 658 -16.08 25.11 15.39
N ASP A 659 -16.78 24.88 14.27
CA ASP A 659 -17.30 23.57 13.91
C ASP A 659 -16.88 23.16 12.49
N ASP A 660 -16.06 22.12 12.39
CA ASP A 660 -15.80 21.40 11.14
C ASP A 660 -15.91 19.88 11.40
N HIS A 661 -16.92 19.49 12.18
CA HIS A 661 -17.28 18.09 12.36
C HIS A 661 -18.08 17.58 11.16
N ARG A 662 -17.59 16.55 10.49
CA ARG A 662 -18.03 16.13 9.15
C ARG A 662 -18.96 14.91 9.17
N GLY A 663 -19.27 14.40 10.36
CA GLY A 663 -20.17 13.28 10.57
C GLY A 663 -19.45 12.04 11.11
N ILE A 664 -19.89 10.87 10.66
CA ILE A 664 -19.46 9.55 11.13
C ILE A 664 -18.74 8.79 10.01
N VAL A 665 -17.65 8.11 10.33
CA VAL A 665 -17.02 7.13 9.45
C VAL A 665 -17.63 5.77 9.74
N HIS A 666 -18.46 5.28 8.82
CA HIS A 666 -19.01 3.92 8.85
C HIS A 666 -18.07 2.98 8.11
N LEU A 667 -17.21 2.28 8.83
CA LEU A 667 -16.25 1.35 8.25
C LEU A 667 -16.71 -0.10 8.50
N TRP A 668 -16.81 -0.88 7.43
CA TRP A 668 -16.97 -2.34 7.45
C TRP A 668 -15.75 -2.96 6.77
N GLY A 669 -14.75 -3.39 7.55
CA GLY A 669 -13.45 -3.70 6.97
C GLY A 669 -12.38 -4.06 7.98
N SER A 670 -11.13 -3.72 7.64
CA SER A 670 -9.95 -3.94 8.47
C SER A 670 -9.10 -2.66 8.50
N ILE A 671 -8.44 -2.35 9.61
CA ILE A 671 -7.56 -1.17 9.73
C ILE A 671 -6.18 -1.61 10.17
N VAL A 672 -5.20 -1.52 9.26
CA VAL A 672 -3.80 -1.82 9.54
C VAL A 672 -2.96 -0.59 9.24
N GLN A 673 -2.14 -0.15 10.19
CA GLN A 673 -1.39 1.09 10.06
C GLN A 673 -0.06 1.07 10.82
N PHE A 674 0.91 1.86 10.36
CA PHE A 674 2.16 2.07 11.09
C PHE A 674 1.89 2.73 12.43
N LYS A 675 1.16 3.84 12.39
CA LYS A 675 0.81 4.67 13.53
C LYS A 675 -0.67 5.05 13.49
N ARG A 676 -1.25 5.29 14.66
CA ARG A 676 -2.68 5.63 14.77
C ARG A 676 -2.96 6.98 14.15
N GLY A 677 -3.76 7.00 13.09
CA GLY A 677 -4.25 8.23 12.49
C GLY A 677 -5.35 8.90 13.32
N TYR A 678 -5.34 10.23 13.35
CA TYR A 678 -6.40 11.00 14.01
C TYR A 678 -7.66 11.07 13.13
N MET A 679 -8.81 10.72 13.71
CA MET A 679 -10.11 10.84 13.04
C MET A 679 -10.85 12.14 13.38
N ASN A 680 -10.82 12.56 14.66
CA ASN A 680 -11.33 13.84 15.13
C ASN A 680 -10.25 14.60 15.91
N ARG A 681 -10.12 15.91 15.69
CA ARG A 681 -9.25 16.82 16.44
C ARG A 681 -10.10 17.85 17.15
N ASN A 682 -10.03 17.92 18.47
CA ASN A 682 -10.84 18.81 19.29
C ASN A 682 -10.11 19.25 20.58
N PHE A 683 -10.80 20.01 21.43
CA PHE A 683 -10.30 20.40 22.75
C PHE A 683 -10.23 19.21 23.73
N PRO A 684 -9.11 19.04 24.49
CA PRO A 684 -7.85 19.78 24.41
C PRO A 684 -6.94 19.25 23.29
N GLY A 685 -6.35 20.18 22.53
CA GLY A 685 -5.49 19.86 21.41
C GLY A 685 -5.09 21.13 20.66
N PRO A 686 -4.28 21.02 19.59
CA PRO A 686 -3.91 22.19 18.79
C PRO A 686 -5.14 22.82 18.14
N TYR A 687 -6.16 22.01 17.86
CA TYR A 687 -7.51 22.43 17.50
C TYR A 687 -8.36 22.63 18.75
N ASN A 688 -8.20 23.77 19.40
CA ASN A 688 -8.83 24.07 20.68
C ASN A 688 -10.29 24.55 20.52
N VAL A 689 -11.12 23.72 19.89
CA VAL A 689 -12.54 23.99 19.62
C VAL A 689 -13.39 22.75 19.86
N SER A 690 -14.71 22.94 19.96
CA SER A 690 -15.72 21.88 20.07
C SER A 690 -16.86 22.19 19.09
N PRO A 691 -17.37 21.20 18.32
CA PRO A 691 -17.11 19.76 18.41
C PRO A 691 -15.75 19.29 17.85
N GLY A 692 -15.05 20.10 17.07
CA GLY A 692 -13.72 19.77 16.52
C GLY A 692 -13.67 19.78 14.99
N VAL A 693 -12.66 19.10 14.45
CA VAL A 693 -12.41 18.89 13.02
C VAL A 693 -12.28 17.40 12.73
N GLY A 694 -13.06 16.88 11.79
CA GLY A 694 -13.01 15.48 11.35
C GLY A 694 -14.29 14.71 11.71
N TYR A 695 -14.18 13.45 12.13
CA TYR A 695 -15.32 12.53 12.21
C TYR A 695 -15.38 11.73 13.51
N THR A 696 -16.58 11.33 13.88
CA THR A 696 -16.81 10.24 14.85
C THR A 696 -16.58 8.89 14.15
N LYS A 697 -16.24 7.86 14.91
CA LYS A 697 -15.91 6.52 14.39
C LYS A 697 -17.11 5.59 14.60
N ASP A 698 -17.42 4.79 13.60
CA ASP A 698 -18.36 3.66 13.67
C ASP A 698 -17.73 2.49 12.88
N TYR A 699 -17.03 1.63 13.62
CA TYR A 699 -16.00 0.74 13.10
C TYR A 699 -16.41 -0.71 13.32
N HIS A 700 -16.59 -1.43 12.23
CA HIS A 700 -17.01 -2.83 12.22
C HIS A 700 -16.09 -3.70 11.37
N TYR A 701 -15.90 -4.95 11.79
CA TYR A 701 -15.08 -5.89 11.05
C TYR A 701 -15.85 -6.56 9.91
N ASP A 702 -15.23 -6.64 8.73
CA ASP A 702 -15.74 -7.44 7.64
C ASP A 702 -15.33 -8.91 7.82
N TRP A 703 -16.22 -9.71 8.40
CA TRP A 703 -16.02 -11.15 8.58
C TRP A 703 -15.86 -11.95 7.28
N ASN A 704 -16.22 -11.38 6.11
CA ASN A 704 -15.95 -12.04 4.82
C ASN A 704 -14.45 -12.11 4.54
N LEU A 705 -13.63 -11.20 5.09
CA LEU A 705 -12.18 -11.17 4.87
C LEU A 705 -11.48 -12.45 5.31
N GLN A 706 -12.00 -13.14 6.33
CA GLN A 706 -11.47 -14.43 6.78
C GLN A 706 -11.66 -15.57 5.76
N LEU A 707 -12.69 -15.46 4.91
CA LEU A 707 -13.03 -16.46 3.91
C LEU A 707 -12.52 -16.06 2.52
N ARG A 708 -12.59 -14.77 2.21
CA ARG A 708 -12.24 -14.15 0.92
C ARG A 708 -11.43 -12.88 1.20
N PRO A 709 -10.12 -13.03 1.45
CA PRO A 709 -9.25 -11.88 1.65
C PRO A 709 -9.07 -11.11 0.34
N PRO A 710 -8.65 -9.83 0.39
CA PRO A 710 -8.37 -9.08 -0.82
C PRO A 710 -7.27 -9.76 -1.65
N PRO A 711 -7.33 -9.63 -2.99
CA PRO A 711 -6.37 -10.29 -3.88
C PRO A 711 -4.92 -9.93 -3.54
N TYR A 712 -4.09 -10.92 -3.25
CA TYR A 712 -2.67 -10.72 -2.89
C TYR A 712 -2.44 -9.75 -1.72
N PHE A 713 -3.38 -9.65 -0.78
CA PHE A 713 -3.20 -8.84 0.42
C PHE A 713 -2.06 -9.38 1.32
N PRO A 714 -1.33 -8.52 2.04
CA PRO A 714 -0.18 -8.90 2.84
C PRO A 714 -0.34 -10.04 3.86
N ASP A 715 0.62 -10.97 3.84
CA ASP A 715 0.75 -12.08 4.78
C ASP A 715 1.48 -11.62 6.04
N LEU A 716 1.12 -12.19 7.19
CA LEU A 716 1.82 -11.93 8.45
C LEU A 716 3.15 -12.67 8.50
N GLN A 717 4.16 -12.02 9.08
CA GLN A 717 5.47 -12.61 9.33
C GLN A 717 5.89 -12.37 10.78
N SER A 718 6.53 -13.38 11.36
CA SER A 718 7.21 -13.29 12.65
C SER A 718 8.62 -12.72 12.48
N ASN A 719 9.24 -12.23 13.57
CA ASN A 719 10.60 -11.68 13.63
C ASN A 719 11.72 -12.57 13.05
N ASP A 720 11.45 -13.86 12.81
CA ASP A 720 12.37 -14.80 12.15
C ASP A 720 12.12 -14.93 10.64
N ASN A 721 11.36 -14.00 10.06
CA ASN A 721 10.90 -13.96 8.66
C ASN A 721 10.12 -15.22 8.25
N SER A 722 9.51 -15.91 9.20
CA SER A 722 8.61 -17.03 8.93
C SER A 722 7.19 -16.51 8.70
N VAL A 723 6.50 -17.07 7.70
CA VAL A 723 5.10 -16.75 7.44
C VAL A 723 4.24 -17.33 8.57
N ILE A 724 3.37 -16.53 9.18
CA ILE A 724 2.47 -17.04 10.22
C ILE A 724 1.36 -17.84 9.55
N LEU A 725 1.29 -19.13 9.85
CA LEU A 725 0.36 -20.07 9.24
C LEU A 725 -0.71 -20.51 10.25
N LYS A 726 -1.96 -20.57 9.81
CA LYS A 726 -3.06 -21.23 10.53
C LYS A 726 -3.38 -22.59 9.92
N MET A 727 -3.68 -23.58 10.76
CA MET A 727 -4.04 -24.91 10.29
C MET A 727 -5.39 -24.87 9.57
N ALA A 728 -5.43 -25.40 8.35
CA ALA A 728 -6.64 -25.47 7.53
C ALA A 728 -7.23 -26.87 7.52
N SER A 729 -6.40 -27.91 7.41
CA SER A 729 -6.84 -29.31 7.51
C SER A 729 -5.73 -30.21 8.02
N TYR A 730 -6.12 -31.34 8.61
CA TYR A 730 -5.21 -32.39 9.03
C TYR A 730 -5.88 -33.75 8.80
N GLY A 731 -5.11 -34.75 8.37
CA GLY A 731 -5.64 -36.09 8.21
C GLY A 731 -4.64 -37.13 7.72
N GLU A 732 -5.11 -38.37 7.60
CA GLU A 732 -4.34 -39.46 7.00
C GLU A 732 -4.41 -39.36 5.47
N ALA A 733 -3.26 -39.34 4.81
CA ALA A 733 -3.17 -39.36 3.36
C ALA A 733 -3.49 -40.77 2.87
N LYS A 734 -4.52 -40.92 2.03
CA LYS A 734 -4.80 -42.20 1.39
C LYS A 734 -3.58 -42.60 0.55
N SER A 735 -3.03 -43.78 0.82
CA SER A 735 -2.08 -44.41 -0.10
C SER A 735 -2.79 -44.58 -1.44
N HIS A 736 -2.32 -43.90 -2.49
CA HIS A 736 -2.65 -44.31 -3.85
C HIS A 736 -2.15 -45.76 -4.00
N GLU A 737 -3.08 -46.71 -4.13
CA GLU A 737 -2.78 -47.98 -4.79
C GLU A 737 -2.44 -47.75 -6.26
#